data_AF-A0A7V4G6H8-F1
#
_entry.id   AF-A0A7V4G6H8-F1
#
_cell.length_a   1.000
_cell.length_b   1.000
_cell.length_c   1.000
_cell.angle_alpha   90.00
_cell.angle_beta   90.00
_cell.angle_gamma   90.00
#
_symmetry.space_group_name_H-M   'P 1'
#
loop_
_entity.id
_entity.type
_entity.pdbx_description
1 polymer ?
#
loop_
_entity_poly.entity_id
_entity_poly.type
_entity_poly.pdbx_seq_one_letter_code
_entity_poly.pdbx_strand_id
1 'polypeptide(L)'
;MASNYQRILRDNLREYGEGTRHLEFFGRLYSDKTHFIYELLQNAEDAGATRVSFFLSSGDLKMKHDGRLFNEQDVRGVCGVGEGTKAEDLTQIGKFGIGFKSVYAYTLTPEIHSGDEHFRIEHYVRPFAADPLEPGSNWTTLFILPFDRNDSGAEEAFKDIAARLINLGVRTLLFLRNIKQIEWAISGGPTGCYLRETQPIAEKSRRVTVIGQKNHEEEEEEWLIFDQPLRLPDGDGEVRVEIAFRLFPTEEGNGKTIKKIKDSPLVVFFPTEKETRLGFLLQGPFRTTLARDNIPKEDDWNQKLLQTAADLLSHTLPCLRDLGYLTVSLLEALPIKPDDFPDGGMFFPLAAAVRQTLREQPLLPAADGTFVSASQAKLAGSADLRELVGHKQLQRLLDADQPIRWLSGEITERGTPELWKYLRNALDIEEIDAEYFARRLNEGFLQKQGDKWLIRFYAFLANQRALWRPPRANQAPGILRNKPIIRLSDNRQVIPFQLVGDKEQPNAYLPTAADSEIESEFPLVKESIVRDEAAREFLQELGLPQADLVSEVIDKILPQYKEAKGRVISPKEHNRHIDKILRAWAVTSEDNRKPDRERLVAALKETPFLNAVNNVTGSEAYKKPEEIYFRSPELELYFQGYQDAWFINENKGETVWEKLRVANIPRFLEFDPQLSWQQKSALRRDYGCTRDWPANDYRVDGLENFLDNLSNFNEEQQKSRSKQLWSFLVDFFKDMSDWDKNSFFHGTYKWFYYSKHYAYFNAHWLKLLQGNPWLPSPAGGLCKPAEITFDQLPPEFPRDDYLIKKLGFKPDEGEEIRELAQKTGVPEDILVILKSRPELMPELRRLASQPIFPSRSSAEGSEERYWEGIEHAPPVEFNQRVRNIRISRGKIDPQTWLRSQYTNQDDEMVCQLCKQVMPFKKLDGNYYFEAVEIIKGIKEELEEKYLALCPVCAAKYKYYVKGAQGGRNNMNEIKFYILENDALEIPVKLENEEETIKFTQLHYKRLKLICQKQ
;
A
#
# COMPACT_ATOMS: atom_id res chain seq x y z
N MET A 1 -31.63 -84.78 27.22
CA MET A 1 -31.01 -85.62 28.27
C MET A 1 -29.63 -85.06 28.53
N ALA A 2 -29.28 -84.89 29.81
CA ALA A 2 -27.95 -84.42 30.22
C ALA A 2 -26.83 -85.36 29.74
N SER A 3 -25.65 -84.79 29.52
CA SER A 3 -24.44 -85.51 29.14
C SER A 3 -23.94 -86.41 30.27
N ASN A 4 -23.21 -87.47 29.91
CA ASN A 4 -22.58 -88.34 30.90
C ASN A 4 -21.27 -87.73 31.39
N TYR A 5 -21.35 -86.82 32.37
CA TYR A 5 -20.16 -86.14 32.92
C TYR A 5 -19.11 -87.11 33.48
N GLN A 6 -19.53 -88.24 34.06
CA GLN A 6 -18.62 -89.28 34.55
C GLN A 6 -17.83 -89.97 33.43
N ARG A 7 -18.39 -90.05 32.21
CA ARG A 7 -17.65 -90.49 31.02
C ARG A 7 -16.64 -89.44 30.60
N ILE A 8 -17.09 -88.19 30.43
CA ILE A 8 -16.22 -87.08 29.99
C ILE A 8 -15.06 -86.86 30.99
N LEU A 9 -15.32 -86.94 32.29
CA LEU A 9 -14.30 -86.88 33.34
C LEU A 9 -13.23 -87.98 33.17
N ARG A 10 -13.66 -89.22 32.94
CA ARG A 10 -12.73 -90.35 32.74
C ARG A 10 -11.91 -90.20 31.48
N ASP A 11 -12.53 -89.73 30.40
CA ASP A 11 -11.86 -89.45 29.13
C ASP A 11 -10.79 -88.37 29.33
N ASN A 12 -11.13 -87.25 29.99
CA ASN A 12 -10.21 -86.15 30.26
C ASN A 12 -9.08 -86.53 31.24
N LEU A 13 -9.34 -87.38 32.24
CA LEU A 13 -8.30 -87.92 33.12
C LEU A 13 -7.32 -88.84 32.37
N ARG A 14 -7.82 -89.62 31.40
CA ARG A 14 -7.00 -90.48 30.56
C ARG A 14 -6.13 -89.66 29.61
N GLU A 15 -6.65 -88.58 29.07
CA GLU A 15 -5.97 -87.74 28.08
C GLU A 15 -4.96 -86.77 28.71
N TYR A 16 -5.35 -86.07 29.78
CA TYR A 16 -4.53 -85.01 30.39
C TYR A 16 -3.84 -85.43 31.70
N GLY A 17 -4.18 -86.60 32.25
CA GLY A 17 -3.61 -87.10 33.50
C GLY A 17 -4.19 -86.49 34.78
N GLU A 18 -3.70 -86.96 35.93
CA GLU A 18 -4.19 -86.54 37.25
C GLU A 18 -3.60 -85.21 37.74
N GLY A 19 -2.39 -84.84 37.30
CA GLY A 19 -1.72 -83.61 37.73
C GLY A 19 -2.13 -82.39 36.91
N THR A 20 -2.52 -81.29 37.56
CA THR A 20 -3.09 -80.10 36.88
C THR A 20 -2.12 -78.93 36.69
N ARG A 21 -0.87 -79.04 37.19
CA ARG A 21 0.12 -77.94 37.15
C ARG A 21 0.44 -77.43 35.74
N HIS A 22 0.44 -78.33 34.76
CA HIS A 22 0.68 -77.96 33.36
C HIS A 22 -0.51 -77.19 32.76
N LEU A 23 -1.72 -77.35 33.31
CA LEU A 23 -2.93 -76.66 32.88
C LEU A 23 -3.06 -75.25 33.47
N GLU A 24 -2.43 -74.98 34.61
CA GLU A 24 -2.38 -73.63 35.22
C GLU A 24 -1.73 -72.59 34.30
N PHE A 25 -0.89 -73.04 33.35
CA PHE A 25 -0.31 -72.17 32.32
C PHE A 25 -1.38 -71.48 31.46
N PHE A 26 -2.49 -72.16 31.16
CA PHE A 26 -3.56 -71.60 30.31
C PHE A 26 -4.27 -70.40 30.96
N GLY A 27 -4.36 -70.35 32.28
CA GLY A 27 -4.89 -69.20 33.02
C GLY A 27 -3.98 -67.97 33.00
N ARG A 28 -2.76 -68.08 32.48
CA ARG A 28 -1.73 -67.00 32.43
C ARG A 28 -1.33 -66.62 31.00
N LEU A 29 -2.00 -67.17 29.98
CA LEU A 29 -1.64 -66.97 28.56
C LEU A 29 -1.99 -65.58 28.02
N TYR A 30 -2.99 -64.93 28.60
CA TYR A 30 -3.43 -63.60 28.18
C TYR A 30 -2.76 -62.53 29.04
N SER A 31 -2.25 -61.47 28.38
CA SER A 31 -1.73 -60.26 29.05
C SER A 31 -2.78 -59.59 29.93
N ASP A 32 -4.03 -59.57 29.45
CA ASP A 32 -5.23 -59.09 30.15
C ASP A 32 -6.03 -60.27 30.73
N LYS A 33 -6.11 -60.35 32.05
CA LYS A 33 -6.88 -61.37 32.77
C LYS A 33 -8.39 -61.30 32.47
N THR A 34 -8.93 -60.14 32.09
CA THR A 34 -10.36 -59.94 31.81
C THR A 34 -10.77 -60.31 30.39
N HIS A 35 -9.82 -60.76 29.56
CA HIS A 35 -10.05 -61.16 28.17
C HIS A 35 -11.12 -62.25 28.01
N PHE A 36 -11.34 -63.07 29.04
CA PHE A 36 -12.39 -64.10 29.06
C PHE A 36 -13.79 -63.55 28.75
N ILE A 37 -14.07 -62.27 28.99
CA ILE A 37 -15.35 -61.64 28.65
C ILE A 37 -15.58 -61.68 27.13
N TYR A 38 -14.56 -61.45 26.32
CA TYR A 38 -14.67 -61.55 24.86
C TYR A 38 -14.82 -63.01 24.40
N GLU A 39 -14.14 -63.94 25.05
CA GLU A 39 -14.30 -65.38 24.78
C GLU A 39 -15.72 -65.86 25.07
N LEU A 40 -16.31 -65.40 26.18
CA LEU A 40 -17.70 -65.68 26.52
C LEU A 40 -18.68 -65.08 25.50
N LEU A 41 -18.45 -63.82 25.08
CA LEU A 41 -19.24 -63.20 24.01
C LEU A 41 -19.12 -63.94 22.69
N GLN A 42 -17.92 -64.45 22.36
CA GLN A 42 -17.70 -65.25 21.17
C GLN A 42 -18.49 -66.57 21.22
N ASN A 43 -18.43 -67.28 22.35
CA ASN A 43 -19.21 -68.51 22.54
C ASN A 43 -20.71 -68.27 22.37
N ALA A 44 -21.22 -67.13 22.87
CA ALA A 44 -22.61 -66.74 22.66
C ALA A 44 -22.91 -66.42 21.19
N GLU A 45 -22.02 -65.70 20.49
CA GLU A 45 -22.12 -65.40 19.07
C GLU A 45 -22.16 -66.68 18.21
N ASP A 46 -21.28 -67.64 18.50
CA ASP A 46 -21.18 -68.95 17.83
C ASP A 46 -22.39 -69.85 18.14
N ALA A 47 -22.98 -69.70 19.33
CA ALA A 47 -24.26 -70.31 19.68
C ALA A 47 -25.45 -69.64 18.98
N GLY A 48 -25.25 -68.55 18.24
CA GLY A 48 -26.30 -67.80 17.56
C GLY A 48 -27.14 -66.94 18.49
N ALA A 49 -26.58 -66.53 19.64
CA ALA A 49 -27.26 -65.63 20.56
C ALA A 49 -27.52 -64.27 19.91
N THR A 50 -28.67 -63.68 20.21
CA THR A 50 -29.01 -62.30 19.83
C THR A 50 -28.88 -61.33 20.99
N ARG A 51 -28.94 -61.84 22.22
CA ARG A 51 -28.87 -61.06 23.46
C ARG A 51 -27.89 -61.71 24.43
N VAL A 52 -27.11 -60.88 25.12
CA VAL A 52 -26.23 -61.28 26.21
C VAL A 52 -26.45 -60.36 27.41
N SER A 53 -26.45 -60.91 28.62
CA SER A 53 -26.55 -60.16 29.87
C SER A 53 -25.45 -60.54 30.84
N PHE A 54 -24.73 -59.55 31.37
CA PHE A 54 -23.76 -59.72 32.46
C PHE A 54 -24.31 -59.13 33.77
N PHE A 55 -24.19 -59.88 34.86
CA PHE A 55 -24.48 -59.40 36.20
C PHE A 55 -23.30 -59.69 37.11
N LEU A 56 -22.63 -58.64 37.59
CA LEU A 56 -21.47 -58.74 38.45
C LEU A 56 -21.85 -58.45 39.90
N SER A 57 -21.60 -59.41 40.80
CA SER A 57 -21.75 -59.28 42.24
C SER A 57 -20.38 -59.34 42.93
N SER A 58 -20.31 -59.01 44.22
CA SER A 58 -19.04 -59.07 44.97
C SER A 58 -18.46 -60.48 45.11
N GLY A 59 -19.23 -61.53 44.80
CA GLY A 59 -18.81 -62.92 44.95
C GLY A 59 -18.82 -63.74 43.67
N ASP A 60 -19.47 -63.26 42.60
CA ASP A 60 -19.56 -63.97 41.33
C ASP A 60 -19.79 -63.02 40.13
N LEU A 61 -19.46 -63.51 38.94
CA LEU A 61 -19.97 -62.98 37.67
C LEU A 61 -20.96 -63.97 37.07
N LYS A 62 -22.16 -63.50 36.72
CA LYS A 62 -23.17 -64.27 36.00
C LYS A 62 -23.30 -63.74 34.57
N MET A 63 -23.26 -64.63 33.59
CA MET A 63 -23.51 -64.28 32.19
C MET A 63 -24.66 -65.13 31.66
N LYS A 64 -25.62 -64.51 30.99
CA LYS A 64 -26.75 -65.17 30.32
C LYS A 64 -26.74 -64.86 28.84
N HIS A 65 -27.18 -65.82 28.03
CA HIS A 65 -27.45 -65.58 26.60
C HIS A 65 -28.64 -66.41 26.11
N ASP A 66 -29.17 -66.05 24.93
CA ASP A 66 -30.37 -66.64 24.32
C ASP A 66 -30.06 -67.53 23.09
N GLY A 67 -28.79 -67.84 22.84
CA GLY A 67 -28.35 -68.75 21.78
C GLY A 67 -28.85 -70.20 21.95
N ARG A 68 -28.39 -71.10 21.08
CA ARG A 68 -28.76 -72.53 21.14
C ARG A 68 -28.36 -73.16 22.49
N LEU A 69 -29.12 -74.19 22.90
CA LEU A 69 -28.81 -75.00 24.09
C LEU A 69 -27.48 -75.75 23.93
N PHE A 70 -26.81 -76.00 25.06
CA PHE A 70 -25.63 -76.86 25.10
C PHE A 70 -25.98 -78.29 24.69
N ASN A 71 -25.04 -78.92 24.01
CA ASN A 71 -25.04 -80.35 23.74
C ASN A 71 -23.75 -81.00 24.28
N GLU A 72 -23.65 -82.33 24.18
CA GLU A 72 -22.47 -83.07 24.67
C GLU A 72 -21.15 -82.62 24.01
N GLN A 73 -21.18 -82.15 22.76
CA GLN A 73 -19.98 -81.63 22.09
C GLN A 73 -19.52 -80.31 22.72
N ASP A 74 -20.45 -79.43 23.10
CA ASP A 74 -20.14 -78.19 23.80
C ASP A 74 -19.56 -78.47 25.20
N VAL A 75 -20.14 -79.44 25.93
CA VAL A 75 -19.64 -79.88 27.25
C VAL A 75 -18.21 -80.43 27.12
N ARG A 76 -17.94 -81.27 26.11
CA ARG A 76 -16.57 -81.74 25.83
C ARG A 76 -15.65 -80.60 25.43
N GLY A 77 -16.11 -79.69 24.58
CA GLY A 77 -15.33 -78.57 24.06
C GLY A 77 -14.88 -77.61 25.16
N VAL A 78 -15.80 -77.22 26.04
CA VAL A 78 -15.48 -76.33 27.17
C VAL A 78 -14.60 -77.03 28.22
N CYS A 79 -14.67 -78.36 28.33
CA CYS A 79 -13.83 -79.15 29.24
C CYS A 79 -12.48 -79.60 28.65
N GLY A 80 -12.26 -79.59 27.33
CA GLY A 80 -11.02 -80.07 26.70
C GLY A 80 -9.84 -79.05 26.69
N VAL A 81 -8.63 -79.54 26.35
CA VAL A 81 -7.36 -78.80 26.17
C VAL A 81 -6.52 -79.43 25.03
N GLY A 82 -6.89 -79.20 23.77
CA GLY A 82 -6.26 -79.85 22.57
C GLY A 82 -6.36 -81.39 22.56
N GLU A 83 -6.16 -82.17 21.49
CA GLU A 83 -5.99 -81.95 20.04
C GLU A 83 -7.32 -82.24 19.32
N GLY A 84 -7.85 -81.29 18.55
CA GLY A 84 -8.80 -81.65 17.49
C GLY A 84 -8.05 -82.36 16.38
N THR A 85 -8.35 -83.63 16.13
CA THR A 85 -7.96 -84.35 14.91
C THR A 85 -8.60 -83.66 13.69
N LYS A 86 -7.92 -82.62 13.20
CA LYS A 86 -7.95 -81.99 11.87
C LYS A 86 -7.35 -80.60 12.02
N ALA A 87 -6.12 -80.45 11.54
CA ALA A 87 -5.40 -79.19 11.36
C ALA A 87 -6.08 -78.24 10.34
N GLU A 88 -7.31 -78.53 9.92
CA GLU A 88 -7.86 -78.13 8.62
C GLU A 88 -9.27 -77.51 8.72
N ASP A 89 -9.64 -76.90 9.85
CA ASP A 89 -10.85 -76.05 9.87
C ASP A 89 -10.48 -74.68 10.43
N LEU A 90 -10.43 -73.73 9.51
CA LEU A 90 -9.85 -72.40 9.64
C LEU A 90 -10.90 -71.34 10.01
N THR A 91 -12.18 -71.73 10.18
CA THR A 91 -13.31 -70.81 10.41
C THR A 91 -13.70 -70.69 11.88
N GLN A 92 -13.42 -71.72 12.68
CA GLN A 92 -13.77 -71.75 14.10
C GLN A 92 -12.61 -71.22 14.94
N ILE A 93 -12.63 -69.93 15.22
CA ILE A 93 -11.79 -69.35 16.27
C ILE A 93 -12.32 -69.90 17.60
N GLY A 94 -11.46 -70.55 18.41
CA GLY A 94 -11.87 -71.18 19.67
C GLY A 94 -11.62 -72.70 19.77
N LYS A 95 -10.96 -73.31 18.77
CA LYS A 95 -10.79 -74.77 18.60
C LYS A 95 -9.99 -75.52 19.68
N PHE A 96 -9.79 -74.98 20.87
CA PHE A 96 -9.00 -75.65 21.91
C PHE A 96 -9.60 -75.60 23.32
N GLY A 97 -10.74 -74.94 23.54
CA GLY A 97 -11.23 -74.66 24.89
C GLY A 97 -10.28 -73.77 25.72
N ILE A 98 -9.12 -73.39 25.16
CA ILE A 98 -8.06 -72.55 25.75
C ILE A 98 -8.60 -71.16 26.06
N GLY A 99 -9.40 -70.58 25.16
CA GLY A 99 -10.05 -69.30 25.37
C GLY A 99 -10.93 -69.29 26.62
N PHE A 100 -11.80 -70.30 26.76
CA PHE A 100 -12.60 -70.46 27.97
C PHE A 100 -11.72 -70.65 29.22
N LYS A 101 -10.55 -71.29 29.14
CA LYS A 101 -9.69 -71.47 30.33
C LYS A 101 -9.20 -70.14 30.94
N SER A 102 -9.31 -69.02 30.23
CA SER A 102 -9.01 -67.70 30.80
C SER A 102 -9.94 -67.31 31.96
N VAL A 103 -11.15 -67.90 32.09
CA VAL A 103 -12.02 -67.68 33.26
C VAL A 103 -11.34 -68.09 34.56
N TYR A 104 -10.43 -69.07 34.51
CA TYR A 104 -9.72 -69.55 35.68
C TYR A 104 -8.76 -68.50 36.27
N ALA A 105 -8.53 -67.36 35.61
CA ALA A 105 -7.88 -66.22 36.24
C ALA A 105 -8.65 -65.71 37.48
N TYR A 106 -9.97 -65.92 37.53
CA TYR A 106 -10.85 -65.42 38.61
C TYR A 106 -11.70 -66.49 39.31
N THR A 107 -11.82 -67.69 38.76
CA THR A 107 -12.61 -68.80 39.35
C THR A 107 -11.85 -70.13 39.36
N LEU A 108 -12.20 -71.05 40.26
CA LEU A 108 -11.77 -72.46 40.27
C LEU A 108 -12.91 -73.40 39.84
N THR A 109 -14.17 -72.95 39.93
CA THR A 109 -15.37 -73.76 39.75
C THR A 109 -16.43 -73.07 38.86
N PRO A 110 -16.11 -72.73 37.59
CA PRO A 110 -17.13 -72.21 36.67
C PRO A 110 -18.30 -73.20 36.52
N GLU A 111 -19.52 -72.71 36.66
CA GLU A 111 -20.77 -73.46 36.52
C GLU A 111 -21.51 -73.04 35.25
N ILE A 112 -22.09 -74.01 34.55
CA ILE A 112 -22.84 -73.83 33.32
C ILE A 112 -24.20 -74.54 33.45
N HIS A 113 -25.26 -73.80 33.12
CA HIS A 113 -26.63 -74.31 33.08
C HIS A 113 -27.28 -73.97 31.74
N SER A 114 -27.71 -75.00 30.99
CA SER A 114 -28.33 -74.83 29.68
C SER A 114 -29.20 -76.04 29.33
N GLY A 115 -30.53 -75.85 29.33
CA GLY A 115 -31.47 -76.96 29.12
C GLY A 115 -31.29 -78.05 30.17
N ASP A 116 -31.05 -79.29 29.74
CA ASP A 116 -30.79 -80.42 30.65
C ASP A 116 -29.35 -80.46 31.18
N GLU A 117 -28.43 -79.63 30.66
CA GLU A 117 -27.01 -79.63 31.06
C GLU A 117 -26.80 -78.68 32.25
N HIS A 118 -26.55 -79.25 33.44
CA HIS A 118 -26.11 -78.52 34.64
C HIS A 118 -24.83 -79.14 35.19
N PHE A 119 -23.70 -78.43 35.05
CA PHE A 119 -22.41 -78.92 35.49
C PHE A 119 -21.47 -77.79 35.90
N ARG A 120 -20.52 -78.13 36.75
CA ARG A 120 -19.37 -77.29 37.11
C ARG A 120 -18.08 -77.93 36.65
N ILE A 121 -17.09 -77.12 36.29
CA ILE A 121 -15.80 -77.62 35.81
C ILE A 121 -14.73 -77.32 36.83
N GLU A 122 -14.25 -78.35 37.52
CA GLU A 122 -13.12 -78.23 38.43
C GLU A 122 -11.81 -78.54 37.70
N HIS A 123 -10.68 -78.07 38.24
CA HIS A 123 -9.36 -78.45 37.75
C HIS A 123 -9.17 -78.27 36.23
N TYR A 124 -9.71 -77.18 35.68
CA TYR A 124 -9.68 -76.80 34.25
C TYR A 124 -10.50 -77.69 33.31
N VAL A 125 -10.55 -79.00 33.51
CA VAL A 125 -11.04 -79.96 32.52
C VAL A 125 -12.03 -80.99 33.06
N ARG A 126 -12.39 -80.93 34.35
CA ARG A 126 -13.13 -82.01 35.01
C ARG A 126 -14.59 -81.61 35.27
N PRO A 127 -15.56 -82.11 34.48
CA PRO A 127 -16.97 -81.79 34.71
C PRO A 127 -17.56 -82.62 35.85
N PHE A 128 -18.34 -81.96 36.72
CA PHE A 128 -19.14 -82.55 37.77
C PHE A 128 -20.59 -82.06 37.67
N ALA A 129 -21.56 -82.92 37.98
CA ALA A 129 -22.96 -82.51 38.00
C ALA A 129 -23.17 -81.39 39.03
N ALA A 130 -23.91 -80.35 38.65
CA ALA A 130 -24.34 -79.28 39.52
C ALA A 130 -25.84 -79.36 39.77
N ASP A 131 -26.32 -78.72 40.84
CA ASP A 131 -27.76 -78.62 41.10
C ASP A 131 -28.45 -77.86 39.94
N PRO A 132 -29.59 -78.36 39.42
CA PRO A 132 -30.30 -77.68 38.34
C PRO A 132 -30.67 -76.25 38.70
N LEU A 133 -30.30 -75.32 37.82
CA LEU A 133 -30.60 -73.90 37.95
C LEU A 133 -31.05 -73.37 36.60
N GLU A 134 -32.25 -72.79 36.57
CA GLU A 134 -32.82 -72.25 35.34
C GLU A 134 -32.27 -70.84 35.05
N PRO A 135 -31.77 -70.57 33.83
CA PRO A 135 -31.30 -69.24 33.43
C PRO A 135 -32.37 -68.13 33.52
N GLY A 136 -33.65 -68.51 33.50
CA GLY A 136 -34.83 -67.64 33.47
C GLY A 136 -35.55 -67.72 32.12
N SER A 137 -36.83 -67.32 32.07
CA SER A 137 -37.72 -67.58 30.91
C SER A 137 -37.29 -67.01 29.56
N ASN A 138 -36.36 -66.05 29.56
CA ASN A 138 -35.90 -65.34 28.35
C ASN A 138 -34.46 -65.72 27.97
N TRP A 139 -33.85 -66.69 28.66
CA TRP A 139 -32.45 -67.07 28.50
C TRP A 139 -32.33 -68.58 28.37
N THR A 140 -31.40 -69.03 27.53
CA THR A 140 -31.18 -70.46 27.26
C THR A 140 -29.98 -71.01 28.00
N THR A 141 -29.00 -70.16 28.30
CA THR A 141 -27.75 -70.54 28.96
C THR A 141 -27.37 -69.54 30.03
N LEU A 142 -26.86 -70.03 31.16
CA LEU A 142 -26.31 -69.28 32.29
C LEU A 142 -24.91 -69.82 32.62
N PHE A 143 -23.92 -68.93 32.62
CA PHE A 143 -22.61 -69.14 33.21
C PHE A 143 -22.56 -68.45 34.58
N ILE A 144 -22.00 -69.13 35.58
CA ILE A 144 -21.68 -68.56 36.89
C ILE A 144 -20.19 -68.76 37.12
N LEU A 145 -19.48 -67.67 37.40
CA LEU A 145 -18.06 -67.67 37.72
C LEU A 145 -17.87 -67.18 39.17
N PRO A 146 -17.83 -68.08 40.16
CA PRO A 146 -17.58 -67.72 41.55
C PRO A 146 -16.15 -67.21 41.75
N PHE A 147 -15.95 -66.20 42.60
CA PHE A 147 -14.63 -65.71 43.01
C PHE A 147 -14.06 -66.53 44.17
N ASP A 148 -13.92 -67.84 43.95
CA ASP A 148 -13.53 -68.86 44.93
C ASP A 148 -12.02 -69.15 44.96
N ARG A 149 -11.21 -68.28 44.33
CA ARG A 149 -9.75 -68.35 44.40
C ARG A 149 -9.24 -67.81 45.74
N ASN A 150 -8.37 -68.59 46.40
CA ASN A 150 -7.73 -68.16 47.64
C ASN A 150 -6.54 -67.20 47.42
N ASP A 151 -5.97 -67.15 46.21
CA ASP A 151 -4.76 -66.38 45.88
C ASP A 151 -5.06 -65.01 45.24
N SER A 152 -6.28 -64.80 44.77
CA SER A 152 -6.76 -63.58 44.11
C SER A 152 -7.94 -63.07 44.93
N GLY A 153 -7.85 -61.89 45.53
CA GLY A 153 -8.93 -61.39 46.38
C GLY A 153 -10.22 -61.20 45.57
N ALA A 154 -11.36 -61.66 46.10
CA ALA A 154 -12.67 -61.45 45.45
C ALA A 154 -12.97 -59.97 45.14
N GLU A 155 -12.43 -59.06 45.97
CA GLU A 155 -12.50 -57.61 45.74
C GLU A 155 -11.69 -57.15 44.50
N GLU A 156 -10.51 -57.74 44.27
CA GLU A 156 -9.69 -57.45 43.07
C GLU A 156 -10.36 -58.00 41.81
N ALA A 157 -10.88 -59.23 41.87
CA ALA A 157 -11.66 -59.82 40.78
C ALA A 157 -12.87 -58.96 40.42
N PHE A 158 -13.65 -58.53 41.42
CA PHE A 158 -14.76 -57.62 41.24
C PHE A 158 -14.33 -56.32 40.58
N LYS A 159 -13.25 -55.69 41.06
CA LYS A 159 -12.75 -54.41 40.53
C LYS A 159 -12.30 -54.52 39.08
N ASP A 160 -11.52 -55.54 38.73
CA ASP A 160 -11.01 -55.74 37.37
C ASP A 160 -12.14 -55.98 36.37
N ILE A 161 -13.06 -56.90 36.70
CA ILE A 161 -14.21 -57.25 35.85
C ILE A 161 -15.16 -56.05 35.73
N ALA A 162 -15.40 -55.32 36.81
CA ALA A 162 -16.19 -54.09 36.79
C ALA A 162 -15.60 -53.06 35.82
N ALA A 163 -14.29 -52.81 35.92
CA ALA A 163 -13.59 -51.90 35.03
C ALA A 163 -13.70 -52.33 33.56
N ARG A 164 -13.64 -53.63 33.27
CA ARG A 164 -13.82 -54.14 31.90
C ARG A 164 -15.25 -54.00 31.39
N LEU A 165 -16.27 -54.33 32.18
CA LEU A 165 -17.67 -54.18 31.75
C LEU A 165 -18.03 -52.72 31.49
N ILE A 166 -17.59 -51.81 32.36
CA ILE A 166 -17.75 -50.35 32.19
C ILE A 166 -17.08 -49.87 30.89
N ASN A 167 -15.91 -50.41 30.55
CA ASN A 167 -15.11 -50.00 29.40
C ASN A 167 -15.23 -50.93 28.17
N LEU A 168 -16.26 -51.78 28.10
CA LEU A 168 -16.43 -52.73 27.00
C LEU A 168 -16.55 -52.02 25.64
N GLY A 169 -17.24 -50.87 25.61
CA GLY A 169 -17.33 -49.97 24.46
C GLY A 169 -18.32 -50.43 23.37
N VAL A 170 -18.93 -49.47 22.66
CA VAL A 170 -19.93 -49.73 21.61
C VAL A 170 -19.38 -50.56 20.45
N ARG A 171 -18.08 -50.44 20.16
CA ARG A 171 -17.42 -51.17 19.06
C ARG A 171 -17.33 -52.68 19.27
N THR A 172 -17.57 -53.18 20.49
CA THR A 172 -17.62 -54.62 20.76
C THR A 172 -18.68 -55.32 19.91
N LEU A 173 -19.79 -54.63 19.59
CA LEU A 173 -20.85 -55.17 18.73
C LEU A 173 -20.60 -54.99 17.23
N LEU A 174 -19.67 -54.13 16.81
CA LEU A 174 -19.58 -53.61 15.45
C LEU A 174 -19.54 -54.73 14.38
N PHE A 175 -18.74 -55.74 14.66
CA PHE A 175 -18.38 -56.80 13.74
C PHE A 175 -19.03 -58.16 14.05
N LEU A 176 -19.82 -58.22 15.12
CA LEU A 176 -20.67 -59.38 15.42
C LEU A 176 -21.83 -59.45 14.42
N ARG A 177 -22.37 -60.64 14.20
CA ARG A 177 -23.45 -60.90 13.25
C ARG A 177 -24.77 -61.16 13.94
N ASN A 178 -24.75 -61.99 14.98
CA ASN A 178 -25.93 -62.51 15.66
C ASN A 178 -26.28 -61.65 16.87
N ILE A 179 -25.31 -61.34 17.74
CA ILE A 179 -25.54 -60.54 18.94
C ILE A 179 -25.92 -59.11 18.52
N LYS A 180 -27.12 -58.71 18.91
CA LYS A 180 -27.68 -57.37 18.70
C LYS A 180 -27.68 -56.54 19.96
N GLN A 181 -27.61 -57.18 21.13
CA GLN A 181 -27.72 -56.51 22.41
C GLN A 181 -26.79 -57.13 23.47
N ILE A 182 -26.06 -56.27 24.18
CA ILE A 182 -25.31 -56.63 25.38
C ILE A 182 -25.78 -55.72 26.52
N GLU A 183 -26.39 -56.32 27.55
CA GLU A 183 -26.75 -55.64 28.79
C GLU A 183 -25.74 -56.01 29.88
N TRP A 184 -25.37 -55.08 30.74
CA TRP A 184 -24.55 -55.38 31.92
C TRP A 184 -24.98 -54.56 33.13
N ALA A 185 -24.87 -55.16 34.32
CA ALA A 185 -25.20 -54.52 35.58
C ALA A 185 -24.20 -54.94 36.66
N ILE A 186 -23.79 -53.97 37.48
CA ILE A 186 -22.91 -54.17 38.63
C ILE A 186 -23.74 -53.98 39.90
N SER A 187 -23.68 -54.95 40.81
CA SER A 187 -24.43 -54.93 42.07
C SER A 187 -24.08 -53.69 42.90
N GLY A 188 -25.08 -52.84 43.17
CA GLY A 188 -24.89 -51.57 43.88
C GLY A 188 -24.10 -50.51 43.09
N GLY A 189 -23.91 -50.72 41.79
CA GLY A 189 -23.09 -49.89 40.91
C GLY A 189 -23.79 -49.54 39.59
N PRO A 190 -23.01 -49.21 38.54
CA PRO A 190 -23.55 -48.76 37.27
C PRO A 190 -24.18 -49.90 36.46
N THR A 191 -25.04 -49.50 35.52
CA THR A 191 -25.60 -50.38 34.49
C THR A 191 -25.31 -49.81 33.10
N GLY A 192 -25.31 -50.69 32.10
CA GLY A 192 -25.21 -50.27 30.72
C GLY A 192 -25.87 -51.24 29.74
N CYS A 193 -26.17 -50.71 28.57
CA CYS A 193 -26.75 -51.44 27.45
C CYS A 193 -26.07 -51.01 26.16
N TYR A 194 -25.69 -51.97 25.34
CA TYR A 194 -25.19 -51.76 24.00
C TYR A 194 -26.15 -52.40 23.00
N LEU A 195 -26.47 -51.67 21.94
CA LEU A 195 -27.36 -52.07 20.87
C LEU A 195 -26.66 -51.96 19.53
N ARG A 196 -27.03 -52.85 18.61
CA ARG A 196 -26.55 -52.86 17.24
C ARG A 196 -27.73 -52.91 16.28
N GLU A 197 -27.75 -51.94 15.39
CA GLU A 197 -28.66 -51.90 14.24
C GLU A 197 -27.87 -52.09 12.95
N THR A 198 -28.46 -52.79 11.98
CA THR A 198 -27.79 -53.05 10.69
C THR A 198 -28.77 -52.84 9.56
N GLN A 199 -28.33 -52.08 8.56
CA GLN A 199 -29.09 -51.77 7.36
C GLN A 199 -28.24 -52.13 6.13
N PRO A 200 -28.72 -52.99 5.21
CA PRO A 200 -27.99 -53.29 3.98
C PRO A 200 -27.93 -52.06 3.08
N ILE A 201 -26.79 -51.84 2.41
CA ILE A 201 -26.63 -50.74 1.44
C ILE A 201 -26.60 -51.29 0.01
N ALA A 202 -25.73 -52.26 -0.24
CA ALA A 202 -25.60 -52.97 -1.51
C ALA A 202 -25.11 -54.40 -1.27
N GLU A 203 -24.91 -55.16 -2.33
CA GLU A 203 -24.27 -56.48 -2.24
C GLU A 203 -22.91 -56.33 -1.55
N LYS A 204 -22.67 -57.10 -0.46
CA LYS A 204 -21.43 -57.06 0.35
C LYS A 204 -21.12 -55.72 1.04
N SER A 205 -22.14 -54.91 1.34
CA SER A 205 -21.97 -53.70 2.14
C SER A 205 -23.18 -53.39 3.02
N ARG A 206 -22.92 -52.82 4.19
CA ARG A 206 -23.93 -52.52 5.20
C ARG A 206 -23.58 -51.29 6.02
N ARG A 207 -24.61 -50.57 6.47
CA ARG A 207 -24.51 -49.58 7.52
C ARG A 207 -24.75 -50.26 8.86
N VAL A 208 -23.89 -50.00 9.83
CA VAL A 208 -24.05 -50.47 11.21
C VAL A 208 -24.05 -49.28 12.13
N THR A 209 -25.08 -49.19 12.97
CA THR A 209 -25.16 -48.22 14.06
C THR A 209 -24.98 -48.98 15.36
N VAL A 210 -24.01 -48.57 16.17
CA VAL A 210 -23.80 -49.10 17.52
C VAL A 210 -24.11 -48.00 18.53
N ILE A 211 -25.00 -48.31 19.47
CA ILE A 211 -25.51 -47.37 20.47
C ILE A 211 -25.14 -47.93 21.84
N GLY A 212 -24.59 -47.10 22.71
CA GLY A 212 -24.25 -47.43 24.08
C GLY A 212 -24.92 -46.47 25.03
N GLN A 213 -25.59 -47.00 26.05
CA GLN A 213 -26.14 -46.22 27.15
C GLN A 213 -25.45 -46.66 28.44
N LYS A 214 -24.79 -45.74 29.14
CA LYS A 214 -24.14 -45.97 30.44
C LYS A 214 -24.54 -44.86 31.40
N ASN A 215 -25.21 -45.17 32.51
CA ASN A 215 -25.54 -44.17 33.55
C ASN A 215 -26.06 -42.81 33.02
N HIS A 216 -26.92 -42.80 31.99
CA HIS A 216 -27.45 -41.59 31.31
C HIS A 216 -26.53 -40.87 30.31
N GLU A 217 -25.33 -41.38 30.03
CA GLU A 217 -24.53 -40.99 28.88
C GLU A 217 -24.87 -41.89 27.68
N GLU A 218 -25.15 -41.28 26.54
CA GLU A 218 -25.40 -41.97 25.27
C GLU A 218 -24.20 -41.78 24.33
N GLU A 219 -23.70 -42.90 23.80
CA GLU A 219 -22.65 -42.95 22.79
C GLU A 219 -23.24 -43.62 21.53
N GLU A 220 -23.17 -42.95 20.39
CA GLU A 220 -23.60 -43.50 19.11
C GLU A 220 -22.47 -43.42 18.08
N GLU A 221 -22.18 -44.53 17.41
CA GLU A 221 -21.30 -44.56 16.25
C GLU A 221 -21.97 -45.21 15.05
N GLU A 222 -21.83 -44.57 13.89
CA GLU A 222 -22.25 -45.12 12.60
C GLU A 222 -21.06 -45.51 11.72
N TRP A 223 -21.19 -46.65 11.06
CA TRP A 223 -20.13 -47.26 10.27
C TRP A 223 -20.65 -47.78 8.93
N LEU A 224 -19.86 -47.58 7.88
CA LEU A 224 -20.00 -48.27 6.60
C LEU A 224 -19.05 -49.44 6.56
N ILE A 225 -19.59 -50.66 6.50
CA ILE A 225 -18.81 -51.89 6.46
C ILE A 225 -18.93 -52.54 5.08
N PHE A 226 -17.79 -52.86 4.49
CA PHE A 226 -17.66 -53.60 3.25
C PHE A 226 -16.99 -54.92 3.55
N ASP A 227 -17.47 -56.00 2.94
CA ASP A 227 -16.96 -57.34 3.21
C ASP A 227 -16.60 -58.12 1.95
N GLN A 228 -15.56 -58.94 2.03
CA GLN A 228 -15.19 -59.87 0.97
C GLN A 228 -15.19 -61.29 1.53
N PRO A 229 -16.09 -62.18 1.06
CA PRO A 229 -16.04 -63.58 1.42
C PRO A 229 -14.81 -64.28 0.82
N LEU A 230 -14.22 -65.17 1.60
CA LEU A 230 -13.08 -66.00 1.22
C LEU A 230 -13.35 -67.44 1.65
N ARG A 231 -13.16 -68.38 0.71
CA ARG A 231 -13.21 -69.81 1.01
C ARG A 231 -11.98 -70.23 1.80
N LEU A 232 -12.20 -71.11 2.76
CA LEU A 232 -11.09 -71.72 3.47
C LEU A 232 -10.24 -72.62 2.55
N PRO A 233 -8.91 -72.67 2.76
CA PRO A 233 -7.99 -73.60 2.13
C PRO A 233 -8.48 -75.06 2.08
N ASP A 234 -9.17 -75.53 3.13
CA ASP A 234 -9.52 -76.94 3.31
C ASP A 234 -10.95 -77.30 2.87
N GLY A 235 -11.66 -76.37 2.21
CA GLY A 235 -12.87 -76.66 1.44
C GLY A 235 -14.21 -76.59 2.20
N ASP A 236 -14.22 -76.73 3.53
CA ASP A 236 -15.44 -76.61 4.34
C ASP A 236 -15.50 -75.24 5.04
N GLY A 237 -16.22 -74.29 4.45
CA GLY A 237 -16.57 -73.01 5.09
C GLY A 237 -16.12 -71.73 4.37
N GLU A 238 -16.78 -70.63 4.72
CA GLU A 238 -16.52 -69.28 4.20
C GLU A 238 -16.24 -68.33 5.36
N VAL A 239 -15.13 -67.59 5.29
CA VAL A 239 -14.79 -66.50 6.19
C VAL A 239 -14.91 -65.16 5.47
N ARG A 240 -14.84 -64.04 6.20
CA ARG A 240 -14.85 -62.70 5.58
C ARG A 240 -13.72 -61.83 6.08
N VAL A 241 -13.22 -61.01 5.16
CA VAL A 241 -12.40 -59.84 5.47
C VAL A 241 -13.31 -58.62 5.35
N GLU A 242 -13.29 -57.75 6.34
CA GLU A 242 -14.18 -56.59 6.41
C GLU A 242 -13.39 -55.30 6.66
N ILE A 243 -13.82 -54.22 6.02
CA ILE A 243 -13.28 -52.87 6.20
C ILE A 243 -14.42 -51.96 6.66
N ALA A 244 -14.22 -51.23 7.75
CA ALA A 244 -15.23 -50.35 8.32
C ALA A 244 -14.77 -48.88 8.39
N PHE A 245 -15.49 -48.00 7.71
CA PHE A 245 -15.29 -46.55 7.74
C PHE A 245 -16.32 -45.89 8.66
N ARG A 246 -15.86 -45.05 9.59
CA ARG A 246 -16.73 -44.32 10.52
C ARG A 246 -17.34 -43.09 9.84
N LEU A 247 -18.64 -42.91 10.03
CA LEU A 247 -19.38 -41.72 9.63
C LEU A 247 -19.43 -40.70 10.77
N PHE A 248 -19.12 -39.45 10.44
CA PHE A 248 -19.21 -38.31 11.35
C PHE A 248 -20.20 -37.28 10.79
N PRO A 249 -20.96 -36.57 11.63
CA PRO A 249 -21.75 -35.42 11.20
C PRO A 249 -20.87 -34.37 10.49
N THR A 250 -21.38 -33.77 9.42
CA THR A 250 -20.75 -32.60 8.80
C THR A 250 -20.94 -31.37 9.68
N GLU A 251 -20.04 -30.38 9.56
CA GLU A 251 -20.11 -29.13 10.36
C GLU A 251 -21.38 -28.32 10.07
N GLU A 252 -21.93 -28.45 8.87
CA GLU A 252 -23.19 -27.82 8.43
C GLU A 252 -24.46 -28.55 8.92
N GLY A 253 -24.31 -29.68 9.63
CA GLY A 253 -25.40 -30.43 10.27
C GLY A 253 -26.31 -31.24 9.34
N ASN A 254 -26.25 -31.02 8.02
CA ASN A 254 -27.18 -31.60 7.06
C ASN A 254 -26.68 -32.90 6.37
N GLY A 255 -25.54 -33.45 6.78
CA GLY A 255 -24.95 -34.64 6.15
C GLY A 255 -23.96 -35.40 7.03
N LYS A 256 -23.38 -36.48 6.49
CA LYS A 256 -22.31 -37.28 7.13
C LYS A 256 -21.11 -37.40 6.21
N THR A 257 -19.91 -37.44 6.77
CA THR A 257 -18.65 -37.64 6.05
C THR A 257 -17.78 -38.68 6.74
N ILE A 258 -16.87 -39.29 6.00
CA ILE A 258 -15.86 -40.20 6.56
C ILE A 258 -14.67 -39.36 7.01
N LYS A 259 -14.20 -39.61 8.24
CA LYS A 259 -12.97 -39.02 8.78
C LYS A 259 -12.08 -40.12 9.34
N LYS A 260 -10.77 -39.85 9.35
CA LYS A 260 -9.77 -40.72 9.97
C LYS A 260 -10.09 -40.97 11.44
N ILE A 261 -10.16 -42.24 11.85
CA ILE A 261 -10.26 -42.62 13.27
C ILE A 261 -8.89 -42.53 13.95
N LYS A 262 -8.87 -42.30 15.27
CA LYS A 262 -7.63 -42.20 16.05
C LYS A 262 -7.04 -43.57 16.40
N ASP A 263 -7.89 -44.47 16.88
CA ASP A 263 -7.51 -45.80 17.32
C ASP A 263 -7.97 -46.83 16.28
N SER A 264 -7.03 -47.62 15.80
CA SER A 264 -7.23 -48.53 14.65
C SER A 264 -6.66 -49.92 14.93
N PRO A 265 -7.08 -50.58 16.02
CA PRO A 265 -6.62 -51.93 16.32
C PRO A 265 -7.07 -52.88 15.22
N LEU A 266 -6.24 -53.87 14.91
CA LEU A 266 -6.64 -54.99 14.08
C LEU A 266 -7.74 -55.75 14.81
N VAL A 267 -8.85 -56.03 14.14
CA VAL A 267 -9.98 -56.74 14.73
C VAL A 267 -9.98 -58.19 14.28
N VAL A 268 -9.99 -59.11 15.24
CA VAL A 268 -10.18 -60.54 15.02
C VAL A 268 -11.39 -60.95 15.85
N PHE A 269 -12.58 -60.68 15.31
CA PHE A 269 -13.87 -60.61 16.02
C PHE A 269 -13.95 -59.49 17.06
N PHE A 270 -12.98 -59.43 17.97
CA PHE A 270 -12.77 -58.36 18.93
C PHE A 270 -11.43 -57.65 18.70
N PRO A 271 -11.27 -56.40 19.16
CA PRO A 271 -10.02 -55.65 19.03
C PRO A 271 -8.81 -56.41 19.62
N THR A 272 -7.70 -56.43 18.89
CA THR A 272 -6.40 -56.92 19.36
C THR A 272 -5.51 -55.76 19.81
N GLU A 273 -4.38 -56.02 20.48
CA GLU A 273 -3.41 -54.95 20.81
C GLU A 273 -2.61 -54.47 19.57
N LYS A 274 -2.75 -55.15 18.44
CA LYS A 274 -2.02 -54.83 17.21
C LYS A 274 -2.62 -53.61 16.52
N GLU A 275 -1.96 -52.46 16.65
CA GLU A 275 -2.34 -51.26 15.88
C GLU A 275 -2.03 -51.39 14.39
N THR A 276 -2.99 -51.01 13.55
CA THR A 276 -2.86 -51.00 12.08
C THR A 276 -2.39 -49.65 11.54
N ARG A 277 -2.60 -48.57 12.30
CA ARG A 277 -2.42 -47.16 11.90
C ARG A 277 -3.28 -46.70 10.71
N LEU A 278 -4.24 -47.50 10.31
CA LEU A 278 -5.22 -47.16 9.28
C LEU A 278 -6.19 -46.09 9.80
N GLY A 279 -6.78 -45.30 8.90
CA GLY A 279 -7.85 -44.37 9.30
C GLY A 279 -9.24 -45.02 9.38
N PHE A 280 -9.31 -46.34 9.29
CA PHE A 280 -10.50 -47.17 9.30
C PHE A 280 -10.17 -48.50 10.00
N LEU A 281 -11.19 -49.30 10.35
CA LEU A 281 -10.98 -50.60 11.00
C LEU A 281 -10.87 -51.72 9.97
N LEU A 282 -9.93 -52.64 10.20
CA LEU A 282 -9.75 -53.85 9.43
C LEU A 282 -10.10 -55.05 10.30
N GLN A 283 -11.01 -55.89 9.82
CA GLN A 283 -11.36 -57.16 10.43
C GLN A 283 -11.06 -58.32 9.50
N GLY A 284 -10.56 -59.42 10.06
CA GLY A 284 -10.54 -60.71 9.40
C GLY A 284 -10.21 -61.84 10.38
N PRO A 285 -10.31 -63.09 9.96
CA PRO A 285 -9.91 -64.26 10.76
C PRO A 285 -8.38 -64.42 10.75
N PHE A 286 -7.66 -63.39 11.18
CA PHE A 286 -6.20 -63.42 11.25
C PHE A 286 -5.73 -64.39 12.33
N ARG A 287 -4.65 -65.11 12.05
CA ARG A 287 -3.94 -65.92 13.04
C ARG A 287 -3.10 -65.00 13.91
N THR A 288 -3.41 -64.96 15.20
CA THR A 288 -2.68 -64.16 16.19
C THR A 288 -1.66 -65.02 16.95
N THR A 289 -0.76 -64.36 17.66
CA THR A 289 -0.02 -64.95 18.79
C THR A 289 -1.00 -65.42 19.89
N LEU A 290 -0.52 -66.26 20.82
CA LEU A 290 -1.33 -66.72 21.96
C LEU A 290 -1.84 -65.56 22.83
N ALA A 291 -1.04 -64.51 22.99
CA ALA A 291 -1.40 -63.31 23.75
C ALA A 291 -2.33 -62.36 22.98
N ARG A 292 -2.59 -62.61 21.69
CA ARG A 292 -3.35 -61.72 20.78
C ARG A 292 -2.78 -60.30 20.65
N ASP A 293 -1.48 -60.15 20.90
CA ASP A 293 -0.77 -58.87 20.80
C ASP A 293 -0.23 -58.58 19.38
N ASN A 294 -0.09 -59.62 18.54
CA ASN A 294 0.43 -59.48 17.19
C ASN A 294 -0.05 -60.61 16.25
N ILE A 295 0.19 -60.45 14.95
CA ILE A 295 -0.02 -61.49 13.93
C ILE A 295 1.32 -61.87 13.28
N PRO A 296 1.63 -63.16 13.06
CA PRO A 296 2.86 -63.55 12.37
C PRO A 296 2.84 -63.05 10.92
N LYS A 297 3.93 -62.36 10.52
CA LYS A 297 4.06 -61.76 9.18
C LYS A 297 4.28 -62.80 8.07
N GLU A 298 5.00 -63.87 8.39
CA GLU A 298 5.36 -64.93 7.44
C GLU A 298 4.28 -66.05 7.34
N ASP A 299 3.11 -65.85 7.96
CA ASP A 299 2.00 -66.80 7.85
C ASP A 299 1.24 -66.58 6.53
N ASP A 300 1.19 -67.61 5.69
CA ASP A 300 0.57 -67.57 4.35
C ASP A 300 -0.90 -67.14 4.38
N TRP A 301 -1.63 -67.53 5.43
CA TRP A 301 -3.04 -67.18 5.59
C TRP A 301 -3.22 -65.70 5.90
N ASN A 302 -2.45 -65.16 6.84
CA ASN A 302 -2.45 -63.73 7.16
C ASN A 302 -2.06 -62.88 5.94
N GLN A 303 -1.06 -63.32 5.16
CA GLN A 303 -0.68 -62.65 3.91
C GLN A 303 -1.82 -62.65 2.89
N LYS A 304 -2.50 -63.79 2.72
CA LYS A 304 -3.69 -63.90 1.86
C LYS A 304 -4.83 -62.99 2.31
N LEU A 305 -5.09 -62.87 3.62
CA LEU A 305 -6.10 -61.97 4.17
C LEU A 305 -5.75 -60.50 3.94
N LEU A 306 -4.48 -60.11 4.11
CA LEU A 306 -4.01 -58.74 3.84
C LEU A 306 -4.13 -58.39 2.35
N GLN A 307 -3.81 -59.33 1.47
CA GLN A 307 -4.01 -59.14 0.03
C GLN A 307 -5.51 -59.01 -0.30
N THR A 308 -6.35 -59.86 0.29
CA THR A 308 -7.81 -59.78 0.13
C THR A 308 -8.36 -58.43 0.66
N ALA A 309 -7.82 -57.92 1.76
CA ALA A 309 -8.16 -56.59 2.28
C ALA A 309 -7.75 -55.47 1.32
N ALA A 310 -6.57 -55.57 0.72
CA ALA A 310 -6.07 -54.62 -0.26
C ALA A 310 -6.95 -54.59 -1.53
N ASP A 311 -7.34 -55.77 -2.01
CA ASP A 311 -8.26 -55.91 -3.13
C ASP A 311 -9.65 -55.35 -2.77
N LEU A 312 -10.19 -55.68 -1.59
CA LEU A 312 -11.46 -55.15 -1.09
C LEU A 312 -11.43 -53.62 -1.01
N LEU A 313 -10.35 -53.03 -0.49
CA LEU A 313 -10.18 -51.59 -0.41
C LEU A 313 -10.23 -50.92 -1.79
N SER A 314 -9.58 -51.53 -2.78
CA SER A 314 -9.58 -51.05 -4.17
C SER A 314 -10.98 -51.04 -4.79
N HIS A 315 -11.80 -52.05 -4.49
CA HIS A 315 -13.20 -52.11 -4.91
C HIS A 315 -14.12 -51.18 -4.11
N THR A 316 -13.75 -50.87 -2.87
CA THR A 316 -14.54 -50.03 -1.96
C THR A 316 -14.49 -48.55 -2.35
N LEU A 317 -13.35 -48.05 -2.85
CA LEU A 317 -13.19 -46.64 -3.19
C LEU A 317 -14.18 -46.15 -4.27
N PRO A 318 -14.41 -46.86 -5.39
CA PRO A 318 -15.47 -46.52 -6.34
C PRO A 318 -16.87 -46.55 -5.73
N CYS A 319 -17.18 -47.53 -4.89
CA CYS A 319 -18.47 -47.59 -4.21
C CYS A 319 -18.67 -46.37 -3.30
N LEU A 320 -17.64 -45.95 -2.56
CA LEU A 320 -17.69 -44.75 -1.72
C LEU A 320 -17.83 -43.47 -2.55
N ARG A 321 -17.26 -43.41 -3.76
CA ARG A 321 -17.54 -42.32 -4.72
C ARG A 321 -19.01 -42.27 -5.09
N ASP A 322 -19.57 -43.39 -5.50
CA ASP A 322 -20.93 -43.47 -6.02
C ASP A 322 -21.98 -43.24 -4.92
N LEU A 323 -21.63 -43.54 -3.67
CA LEU A 323 -22.41 -43.19 -2.47
C LEU A 323 -22.22 -41.75 -1.99
N GLY A 324 -21.31 -40.96 -2.59
CA GLY A 324 -21.06 -39.56 -2.22
C GLY A 324 -20.15 -39.36 -1.00
N TYR A 325 -19.41 -40.38 -0.57
CA TYR A 325 -18.50 -40.32 0.58
C TYR A 325 -17.02 -40.15 0.20
N LEU A 326 -16.67 -40.13 -1.09
CA LEU A 326 -15.30 -39.88 -1.55
C LEU A 326 -14.94 -38.39 -1.48
N THR A 327 -14.51 -37.96 -0.31
CA THR A 327 -14.11 -36.59 0.03
C THR A 327 -12.61 -36.51 0.34
N VAL A 328 -12.09 -35.29 0.51
CA VAL A 328 -10.70 -35.08 0.94
C VAL A 328 -10.44 -35.72 2.31
N SER A 329 -11.41 -35.65 3.23
CA SER A 329 -11.30 -36.28 4.55
C SER A 329 -11.27 -37.82 4.50
N LEU A 330 -11.94 -38.44 3.51
CA LEU A 330 -11.77 -39.87 3.25
C LEU A 330 -10.35 -40.18 2.75
N LEU A 331 -9.82 -39.39 1.81
CA LEU A 331 -8.46 -39.60 1.30
C LEU A 331 -7.40 -39.51 2.41
N GLU A 332 -7.58 -38.63 3.39
CA GLU A 332 -6.71 -38.54 4.58
C GLU A 332 -6.84 -39.75 5.53
N ALA A 333 -7.94 -40.48 5.46
CA ALA A 333 -8.14 -41.72 6.23
C ALA A 333 -7.48 -42.94 5.57
N LEU A 334 -7.04 -42.84 4.31
CA LEU A 334 -6.36 -43.93 3.59
C LEU A 334 -4.91 -44.09 4.05
N PRO A 335 -4.29 -45.27 3.81
CA PRO A 335 -2.86 -45.52 4.08
C PRO A 335 -1.94 -44.75 3.13
N ILE A 336 -1.86 -43.43 3.30
CA ILE A 336 -1.10 -42.50 2.45
C ILE A 336 0.24 -42.06 3.06
N LYS A 337 0.55 -42.47 4.29
CA LYS A 337 1.77 -42.07 5.01
C LYS A 337 2.88 -43.12 4.84
N PRO A 338 3.98 -42.81 4.11
CA PRO A 338 5.05 -43.78 3.89
C PRO A 338 5.70 -44.30 5.18
N ASP A 339 5.83 -43.44 6.21
CA ASP A 339 6.43 -43.82 7.50
C ASP A 339 5.61 -44.84 8.28
N ASP A 340 4.28 -44.82 8.13
CA ASP A 340 3.37 -45.78 8.76
C ASP A 340 3.29 -47.09 7.94
N PHE A 341 3.52 -47.02 6.63
CA PHE A 341 3.39 -48.13 5.68
C PHE A 341 4.65 -48.26 4.79
N PRO A 342 5.81 -48.57 5.36
CA PRO A 342 7.05 -48.71 4.59
C PRO A 342 7.01 -49.92 3.66
N ASP A 343 7.81 -49.89 2.59
CA ASP A 343 7.96 -51.00 1.65
C ASP A 343 8.31 -52.31 2.40
N GLY A 344 7.56 -53.38 2.11
CA GLY A 344 7.72 -54.66 2.79
C GLY A 344 7.16 -54.71 4.23
N GLY A 345 6.52 -53.64 4.72
CA GLY A 345 5.77 -53.63 5.97
C GLY A 345 4.52 -54.53 5.92
N MET A 346 4.00 -54.91 7.09
CA MET A 346 2.85 -55.83 7.21
C MET A 346 1.59 -55.32 6.49
N PHE A 347 1.23 -54.05 6.66
CA PHE A 347 0.04 -53.45 6.03
C PHE A 347 0.34 -52.73 4.71
N PHE A 348 1.58 -52.84 4.20
CA PHE A 348 1.98 -52.24 2.93
C PHE A 348 1.10 -52.62 1.73
N PRO A 349 0.58 -53.87 1.59
CA PRO A 349 -0.30 -54.22 0.48
C PRO A 349 -1.50 -53.28 0.33
N LEU A 350 -2.08 -52.79 1.43
CA LEU A 350 -3.20 -51.84 1.40
C LEU A 350 -2.76 -50.47 0.86
N ALA A 351 -1.60 -49.97 1.29
CA ALA A 351 -1.02 -48.71 0.81
C ALA A 351 -0.70 -48.79 -0.70
N ALA A 352 -0.13 -49.91 -1.14
CA ALA A 352 0.18 -50.17 -2.54
C ALA A 352 -1.09 -50.22 -3.41
N ALA A 353 -2.14 -50.90 -2.93
CA ALA A 353 -3.42 -51.01 -3.62
C ALA A 353 -4.14 -49.65 -3.73
N VAL A 354 -4.14 -48.84 -2.68
CA VAL A 354 -4.66 -47.45 -2.74
C VAL A 354 -3.89 -46.63 -3.78
N ARG A 355 -2.55 -46.69 -3.75
CA ARG A 355 -1.69 -45.97 -4.69
C ARG A 355 -2.02 -46.33 -6.13
N GLN A 356 -2.13 -47.62 -6.43
CA GLN A 356 -2.46 -48.09 -7.77
C GLN A 356 -3.88 -47.66 -8.19
N THR A 357 -4.86 -47.83 -7.31
CA THR A 357 -6.26 -47.50 -7.59
C THR A 357 -6.46 -46.01 -7.88
N LEU A 358 -5.83 -45.12 -7.10
CA LEU A 358 -5.88 -43.67 -7.34
C LEU A 358 -5.14 -43.23 -8.62
N ARG A 359 -4.15 -44.00 -9.09
CA ARG A 359 -3.47 -43.74 -10.37
C ARG A 359 -4.35 -44.09 -11.57
N GLU A 360 -5.02 -45.24 -11.50
CA GLU A 360 -5.74 -45.82 -12.64
C GLU A 360 -7.18 -45.34 -12.76
N GLN A 361 -7.85 -45.06 -11.65
CA GLN A 361 -9.29 -44.78 -11.63
C GLN A 361 -9.61 -43.31 -11.30
N PRO A 362 -10.76 -42.78 -11.77
CA PRO A 362 -11.21 -41.43 -11.45
C PRO A 362 -11.76 -41.37 -10.02
N LEU A 363 -10.86 -41.18 -9.06
CA LEU A 363 -11.12 -41.21 -7.62
C LEU A 363 -10.55 -40.00 -6.86
N LEU A 364 -9.88 -39.07 -7.54
CA LEU A 364 -9.41 -37.83 -6.92
C LEU A 364 -10.44 -36.72 -7.12
N PRO A 365 -10.92 -36.06 -6.05
CA PRO A 365 -11.93 -35.02 -6.14
C PRO A 365 -11.37 -33.78 -6.85
N ALA A 366 -12.00 -33.38 -7.94
CA ALA A 366 -11.69 -32.19 -8.71
C ALA A 366 -12.44 -30.97 -8.16
N ALA A 367 -11.91 -29.77 -8.44
CA ALA A 367 -12.48 -28.51 -7.97
C ALA A 367 -13.89 -28.19 -8.52
N ASP A 368 -14.32 -28.87 -9.59
CA ASP A 368 -15.65 -28.72 -10.17
C ASP A 368 -16.64 -29.81 -9.71
N GLY A 369 -16.30 -30.55 -8.65
CA GLY A 369 -17.14 -31.58 -8.05
C GLY A 369 -17.11 -32.94 -8.77
N THR A 370 -16.31 -33.06 -9.83
CA THR A 370 -16.09 -34.35 -10.53
C THR A 370 -14.91 -35.13 -9.94
N PHE A 371 -14.60 -36.30 -10.49
CA PHE A 371 -13.45 -37.11 -10.09
C PHE A 371 -12.53 -37.39 -11.28
N VAL A 372 -11.22 -37.39 -11.02
CA VAL A 372 -10.18 -37.64 -12.03
C VAL A 372 -9.13 -38.64 -11.53
N SER A 373 -8.41 -39.27 -12.46
CA SER A 373 -7.25 -40.11 -12.13
C SER A 373 -6.01 -39.25 -11.91
N ALA A 374 -4.96 -39.82 -11.33
CA ALA A 374 -3.71 -39.09 -11.09
C ALA A 374 -3.13 -38.45 -12.37
N SER A 375 -3.20 -39.16 -13.51
CA SER A 375 -2.69 -38.65 -14.80
C SER A 375 -3.40 -37.39 -15.31
N GLN A 376 -4.66 -37.21 -14.91
CA GLN A 376 -5.52 -36.09 -15.30
C GLN A 376 -5.59 -34.99 -14.24
N ALA A 377 -4.94 -35.20 -13.09
CA ALA A 377 -4.95 -34.28 -11.96
C ALA A 377 -3.77 -33.31 -12.03
N LYS A 378 -4.02 -32.08 -11.57
CA LYS A 378 -3.01 -31.08 -11.22
C LYS A 378 -3.39 -30.37 -9.93
N LEU A 379 -2.38 -29.99 -9.15
CA LEU A 379 -2.54 -29.14 -7.98
C LEU A 379 -2.28 -27.69 -8.38
N ALA A 380 -3.09 -26.75 -7.89
CA ALA A 380 -2.85 -25.33 -8.09
C ALA A 380 -2.05 -24.78 -6.90
N GLY A 381 -0.98 -24.04 -7.16
CA GLY A 381 -0.17 -23.42 -6.10
C GLY A 381 -0.89 -22.29 -5.35
N SER A 382 -2.02 -21.79 -5.86
CA SER A 382 -2.88 -20.85 -5.16
C SER A 382 -4.35 -20.97 -5.59
N ALA A 383 -5.25 -20.50 -4.71
CA ALA A 383 -6.69 -20.41 -5.00
C ALA A 383 -6.95 -19.49 -6.21
N ASP A 384 -6.32 -18.31 -6.24
CA ASP A 384 -6.46 -17.34 -7.33
C ASP A 384 -6.10 -17.94 -8.70
N LEU A 385 -5.02 -18.72 -8.78
CA LEU A 385 -4.59 -19.35 -10.03
C LEU A 385 -5.61 -20.39 -10.52
N ARG A 386 -6.16 -21.17 -9.59
CA ARG A 386 -7.19 -22.15 -9.91
C ARG A 386 -8.46 -21.51 -10.43
N GLU A 387 -8.91 -20.42 -9.82
CA GLU A 387 -10.10 -19.69 -10.24
C GLU A 387 -9.89 -18.96 -11.58
N LEU A 388 -8.66 -18.49 -11.81
CA LEU A 388 -8.28 -17.83 -13.05
C LEU A 388 -8.30 -18.79 -14.24
N VAL A 389 -7.77 -20.00 -14.08
CA VAL A 389 -7.55 -20.95 -15.19
C VAL A 389 -8.55 -22.10 -15.08
N GLY A 390 -9.62 -22.09 -15.87
CA GLY A 390 -10.57 -23.21 -15.92
C GLY A 390 -10.00 -24.47 -16.58
N HIS A 391 -10.64 -25.63 -16.43
CA HIS A 391 -10.14 -26.93 -16.95
C HIS A 391 -9.80 -26.93 -18.45
N LYS A 392 -10.63 -26.31 -19.32
CA LYS A 392 -10.33 -26.20 -20.76
C LYS A 392 -9.11 -25.31 -21.05
N GLN A 393 -8.87 -24.30 -20.23
CA GLN A 393 -7.70 -23.43 -20.35
C GLN A 393 -6.45 -24.16 -19.84
N LEU A 394 -6.57 -24.88 -18.72
CA LEU A 394 -5.50 -25.69 -18.16
C LEU A 394 -5.02 -26.76 -19.17
N GLN A 395 -5.94 -27.49 -19.78
CA GLN A 395 -5.61 -28.47 -20.82
C GLN A 395 -4.83 -27.84 -21.99
N ARG A 396 -5.26 -26.66 -22.45
CA ARG A 396 -4.57 -25.92 -23.53
C ARG A 396 -3.22 -25.33 -23.10
N LEU A 397 -3.08 -24.93 -21.85
CA LEU A 397 -1.84 -24.37 -21.31
C LEU A 397 -0.74 -25.43 -21.23
N LEU A 398 -1.13 -26.67 -20.94
CA LEU A 398 -0.23 -27.81 -20.80
C LEU A 398 -0.04 -28.61 -22.09
N ASP A 399 -0.70 -28.20 -23.19
CA ASP A 399 -0.75 -28.93 -24.46
C ASP A 399 -1.11 -30.43 -24.27
N ALA A 400 -2.08 -30.71 -23.41
CA ALA A 400 -2.46 -32.06 -23.04
C ALA A 400 -3.56 -32.64 -23.96
N ASP A 401 -3.33 -33.86 -24.46
CA ASP A 401 -4.30 -34.61 -25.29
C ASP A 401 -5.54 -35.04 -24.51
N GLN A 402 -5.39 -35.24 -23.19
CA GLN A 402 -6.48 -35.64 -22.30
C GLN A 402 -7.01 -34.47 -21.46
N PRO A 403 -8.27 -34.51 -21.00
CA PRO A 403 -8.81 -33.51 -20.09
C PRO A 403 -8.02 -33.46 -18.78
N ILE A 404 -7.47 -32.29 -18.46
CA ILE A 404 -6.78 -32.03 -17.18
C ILE A 404 -7.68 -31.20 -16.27
N ARG A 405 -7.74 -31.54 -14.98
CA ARG A 405 -8.51 -30.81 -13.97
C ARG A 405 -7.67 -30.44 -12.76
N TRP A 406 -8.05 -29.33 -12.15
CA TRP A 406 -7.57 -28.98 -10.81
C TRP A 406 -8.22 -29.88 -9.78
N LEU A 407 -7.41 -30.33 -8.82
CA LEU A 407 -7.91 -30.98 -7.61
C LEU A 407 -8.62 -29.99 -6.66
N SER A 408 -9.41 -30.53 -5.73
CA SER A 408 -10.15 -29.78 -4.71
C SER A 408 -9.27 -28.81 -3.90
N GLY A 409 -9.87 -27.73 -3.40
CA GLY A 409 -9.19 -26.63 -2.70
C GLY A 409 -8.87 -26.84 -1.27
N GLU A 410 -9.47 -27.86 -0.72
CA GLU A 410 -9.14 -28.39 0.59
C GLU A 410 -7.75 -29.06 0.56
N ILE A 411 -7.27 -29.47 -0.63
CA ILE A 411 -5.97 -30.09 -0.81
C ILE A 411 -4.88 -29.02 -0.93
N THR A 412 -4.19 -28.75 0.18
CA THR A 412 -3.12 -27.73 0.24
C THR A 412 -1.98 -28.20 1.12
N GLU A 413 -0.78 -27.63 0.90
CA GLU A 413 0.40 -27.92 1.71
C GLU A 413 0.17 -27.66 3.22
N ARG A 414 -0.65 -26.66 3.57
CA ARG A 414 -0.91 -26.29 4.98
C ARG A 414 -2.13 -27.00 5.58
N GLY A 415 -3.21 -27.13 4.82
CA GLY A 415 -4.47 -27.71 5.32
C GLY A 415 -4.43 -29.23 5.41
N THR A 416 -3.83 -29.88 4.41
CA THR A 416 -3.76 -31.35 4.29
C THR A 416 -2.35 -31.79 3.86
N PRO A 417 -1.31 -31.46 4.68
CA PRO A 417 0.11 -31.61 4.31
C PRO A 417 0.48 -33.03 3.86
N GLU A 418 -0.06 -34.03 4.54
CA GLU A 418 0.29 -35.43 4.31
C GLU A 418 -0.33 -35.95 3.00
N LEU A 419 -1.57 -35.58 2.72
CA LEU A 419 -2.22 -35.86 1.44
C LEU A 419 -1.53 -35.11 0.30
N TRP A 420 -1.27 -33.81 0.46
CA TRP A 420 -0.59 -33.02 -0.56
C TRP A 420 0.79 -33.60 -0.92
N LYS A 421 1.59 -34.00 0.07
CA LYS A 421 2.90 -34.67 -0.16
C LYS A 421 2.71 -36.01 -0.87
N TYR A 422 1.74 -36.80 -0.45
CA TYR A 422 1.46 -38.11 -1.06
C TYR A 422 1.08 -37.97 -2.54
N LEU A 423 0.20 -37.02 -2.88
CA LEU A 423 -0.23 -36.78 -4.26
C LEU A 423 0.96 -36.37 -5.14
N ARG A 424 1.83 -35.48 -4.66
CA ARG A 424 3.02 -35.04 -5.39
C ARG A 424 4.07 -36.13 -5.54
N ASN A 425 4.43 -36.80 -4.45
CA ASN A 425 5.58 -37.70 -4.42
C ASN A 425 5.23 -39.14 -4.81
N ALA A 426 4.07 -39.64 -4.36
CA ALA A 426 3.65 -41.02 -4.59
C ALA A 426 2.77 -41.17 -5.83
N LEU A 427 1.95 -40.16 -6.19
CA LEU A 427 1.12 -40.20 -7.41
C LEU A 427 1.68 -39.39 -8.58
N ASP A 428 2.82 -38.71 -8.41
CA ASP A 428 3.46 -37.88 -9.46
C ASP A 428 2.55 -36.77 -10.00
N ILE A 429 1.73 -36.19 -9.12
CA ILE A 429 0.82 -35.10 -9.49
C ILE A 429 1.57 -33.77 -9.38
N GLU A 430 1.87 -33.18 -10.55
CA GLU A 430 2.52 -31.88 -10.66
C GLU A 430 1.66 -30.75 -10.05
N GLU A 431 2.32 -29.88 -9.29
CA GLU A 431 1.75 -28.63 -8.82
C GLU A 431 2.15 -27.50 -9.75
N ILE A 432 1.16 -26.76 -10.23
CA ILE A 432 1.34 -25.61 -11.11
C ILE A 432 1.22 -24.36 -10.26
N ASP A 433 2.36 -23.70 -10.04
CA ASP A 433 2.44 -22.41 -9.38
C ASP A 433 2.38 -21.24 -10.38
N ALA A 434 2.45 -20.03 -9.86
CA ALA A 434 2.40 -18.81 -10.67
C ALA A 434 3.59 -18.68 -11.64
N GLU A 435 4.77 -19.19 -11.28
CA GLU A 435 5.96 -19.12 -12.12
C GLU A 435 5.88 -20.12 -13.27
N TYR A 436 5.46 -21.36 -13.01
CA TYR A 436 5.19 -22.37 -14.03
C TYR A 436 4.12 -21.89 -15.00
N PHE A 437 3.01 -21.36 -14.47
CA PHE A 437 1.95 -20.76 -15.27
C PHE A 437 2.52 -19.68 -16.21
N ALA A 438 3.29 -18.73 -15.67
CA ALA A 438 3.92 -17.67 -16.44
C ALA A 438 4.87 -18.20 -17.54
N ARG A 439 5.64 -19.26 -17.26
CA ARG A 439 6.54 -19.91 -18.24
C ARG A 439 5.78 -20.56 -19.40
N ARG A 440 4.57 -21.07 -19.17
CA ARG A 440 3.73 -21.70 -20.21
C ARG A 440 2.89 -20.73 -21.04
N LEU A 441 2.67 -19.49 -20.56
CA LEU A 441 1.92 -18.49 -21.32
C LEU A 441 2.55 -18.21 -22.69
N ASN A 442 1.73 -18.16 -23.73
CA ASN A 442 2.13 -17.81 -25.08
C ASN A 442 1.07 -16.93 -25.77
N GLU A 443 1.43 -16.32 -26.89
CA GLU A 443 0.53 -15.44 -27.66
C GLU A 443 -0.77 -16.15 -28.05
N GLY A 444 -0.69 -17.39 -28.55
CA GLY A 444 -1.87 -18.16 -28.96
C GLY A 444 -2.85 -18.45 -27.82
N PHE A 445 -2.35 -18.68 -26.60
CA PHE A 445 -3.18 -18.82 -25.40
C PHE A 445 -3.82 -17.50 -25.01
N LEU A 446 -3.04 -16.41 -24.94
CA LEU A 446 -3.49 -15.09 -24.50
C LEU A 446 -4.47 -14.43 -25.49
N GLN A 447 -4.27 -14.61 -26.80
CA GLN A 447 -5.13 -14.07 -27.86
C GLN A 447 -6.58 -14.59 -27.73
N LYS A 448 -6.74 -15.86 -27.34
CA LYS A 448 -8.04 -16.54 -27.19
C LYS A 448 -8.83 -16.13 -25.94
N GLN A 449 -8.23 -15.39 -25.02
CA GLN A 449 -8.90 -14.97 -23.79
C GLN A 449 -9.71 -13.68 -24.00
N GLY A 450 -10.89 -13.59 -23.38
CA GLY A 450 -11.70 -12.38 -23.41
C GLY A 450 -11.25 -11.33 -22.40
N ASP A 451 -11.73 -10.10 -22.55
CA ASP A 451 -11.34 -8.96 -21.72
C ASP A 451 -11.60 -9.20 -20.22
N LYS A 452 -12.76 -9.78 -19.85
CA LYS A 452 -13.08 -10.16 -18.45
C LYS A 452 -12.07 -11.14 -17.84
N TRP A 453 -11.49 -12.02 -18.66
CA TRP A 453 -10.45 -12.93 -18.19
C TRP A 453 -9.13 -12.18 -17.99
N LEU A 454 -8.76 -11.29 -18.92
CA LEU A 454 -7.54 -10.48 -18.81
C LEU A 454 -7.56 -9.56 -17.59
N ILE A 455 -8.71 -8.97 -17.26
CA ILE A 455 -8.89 -8.18 -16.03
C ILE A 455 -8.55 -9.02 -14.80
N ARG A 456 -9.14 -10.22 -14.67
CA ARG A 456 -8.83 -11.15 -13.56
C ARG A 456 -7.37 -11.60 -13.57
N PHE A 457 -6.79 -11.78 -14.75
CA PHE A 457 -5.37 -12.11 -14.90
C PHE A 457 -4.47 -10.98 -14.41
N TYR A 458 -4.76 -9.71 -14.73
CA TYR A 458 -3.99 -8.57 -14.23
C TYR A 458 -4.14 -8.39 -12.71
N ALA A 459 -5.34 -8.60 -12.16
CA ALA A 459 -5.54 -8.63 -10.72
C ALA A 459 -4.73 -9.75 -10.05
N PHE A 460 -4.70 -10.96 -10.62
CA PHE A 460 -3.83 -12.04 -10.17
C PHE A 460 -2.35 -11.65 -10.23
N LEU A 461 -1.91 -10.99 -11.31
CA LEU A 461 -0.52 -10.56 -11.46
C LEU A 461 -0.12 -9.47 -10.46
N ALA A 462 -1.02 -8.58 -10.03
CA ALA A 462 -0.72 -7.55 -9.03
C ALA A 462 -0.07 -8.15 -7.76
N ASN A 463 -0.54 -9.33 -7.33
CA ASN A 463 -0.02 -10.07 -6.18
C ASN A 463 1.25 -10.90 -6.48
N GLN A 464 1.73 -10.90 -7.73
CA GLN A 464 2.84 -11.74 -8.22
C GLN A 464 4.02 -10.91 -8.75
N ARG A 465 4.46 -9.90 -7.98
CA ARG A 465 5.49 -8.92 -8.39
C ARG A 465 6.77 -9.53 -8.96
N ALA A 466 7.17 -10.71 -8.48
CA ALA A 466 8.35 -11.42 -9.00
C ALA A 466 8.27 -11.72 -10.51
N LEU A 467 7.06 -11.92 -11.05
CA LEU A 467 6.84 -12.31 -12.44
C LEU A 467 6.97 -11.14 -13.43
N TRP A 468 6.86 -9.89 -12.99
CA TRP A 468 6.83 -8.72 -13.87
C TRP A 468 7.66 -7.52 -13.38
N ARG A 469 8.46 -7.68 -12.31
CA ARG A 469 9.39 -6.65 -11.82
C ARG A 469 10.38 -6.16 -12.89
N PRO A 470 10.79 -4.87 -12.85
CA PRO A 470 11.80 -4.32 -13.75
C PRO A 470 13.18 -4.95 -13.53
N PRO A 471 14.08 -4.87 -14.54
CA PRO A 471 15.45 -5.35 -14.41
C PRO A 471 16.22 -4.59 -13.31
N ARG A 472 17.11 -5.29 -12.60
CA ARG A 472 18.01 -4.71 -11.58
C ARG A 472 19.45 -5.11 -11.89
N ALA A 473 20.43 -4.34 -11.41
CA ALA A 473 21.86 -4.52 -11.73
C ALA A 473 22.39 -5.97 -11.60
N ASN A 474 21.84 -6.77 -10.68
CA ASN A 474 22.24 -8.17 -10.43
C ASN A 474 21.09 -9.19 -10.51
N GLN A 475 19.94 -8.83 -11.11
CA GLN A 475 18.78 -9.74 -11.21
C GLN A 475 18.05 -9.57 -12.55
N ALA A 476 17.77 -10.69 -13.21
CA ALA A 476 16.97 -10.71 -14.43
C ALA A 476 15.55 -10.12 -14.18
N PRO A 477 14.95 -9.46 -15.19
CA PRO A 477 13.59 -8.97 -15.10
C PRO A 477 12.61 -10.13 -14.92
N GLY A 478 11.40 -9.81 -14.43
CA GLY A 478 10.33 -10.79 -14.36
C GLY A 478 9.99 -11.37 -15.75
N ILE A 479 9.77 -12.68 -15.84
CA ILE A 479 9.57 -13.40 -17.11
C ILE A 479 8.45 -12.82 -17.98
N LEU A 480 7.41 -12.25 -17.37
CA LEU A 480 6.25 -11.72 -18.09
C LEU A 480 6.53 -10.39 -18.80
N ARG A 481 7.64 -9.70 -18.48
CA ARG A 481 8.05 -8.50 -19.24
C ARG A 481 8.43 -8.82 -20.68
N ASN A 482 8.83 -10.07 -20.94
CA ASN A 482 9.21 -10.54 -22.26
C ASN A 482 8.09 -11.37 -22.93
N LYS A 483 6.87 -11.34 -22.39
CA LYS A 483 5.72 -12.08 -22.94
C LYS A 483 4.60 -11.12 -23.37
N PRO A 484 3.83 -11.47 -24.41
CA PRO A 484 2.84 -10.56 -24.98
C PRO A 484 1.57 -10.52 -24.12
N ILE A 485 1.68 -9.94 -22.93
CA ILE A 485 0.62 -9.92 -21.92
C ILE A 485 -0.30 -8.69 -22.04
N ILE A 486 0.03 -7.71 -22.88
CA ILE A 486 -0.73 -6.46 -23.00
C ILE A 486 -1.65 -6.49 -24.22
N ARG A 487 -2.96 -6.35 -23.98
CA ARG A 487 -3.98 -6.32 -25.03
C ARG A 487 -4.21 -4.90 -25.52
N LEU A 488 -4.00 -4.70 -26.81
CA LEU A 488 -4.25 -3.42 -27.49
C LEU A 488 -5.71 -3.27 -27.92
N SER A 489 -6.11 -2.05 -28.25
CA SER A 489 -7.46 -1.70 -28.76
C SER A 489 -7.85 -2.46 -30.04
N ASP A 490 -6.88 -2.84 -30.88
CA ASP A 490 -7.07 -3.66 -32.08
C ASP A 490 -7.12 -5.18 -31.80
N ASN A 491 -7.13 -5.57 -30.52
CA ASN A 491 -7.07 -6.92 -30.00
C ASN A 491 -5.74 -7.68 -30.20
N ARG A 492 -4.68 -7.06 -30.71
CA ARG A 492 -3.35 -7.69 -30.70
C ARG A 492 -2.78 -7.74 -29.29
N GLN A 493 -1.92 -8.72 -29.05
CA GLN A 493 -1.18 -8.88 -27.81
C GLN A 493 0.27 -8.45 -28.03
N VAL A 494 0.81 -7.60 -27.16
CA VAL A 494 2.20 -7.11 -27.26
C VAL A 494 2.95 -7.29 -25.95
N ILE A 495 4.28 -7.44 -26.05
CA ILE A 495 5.14 -7.42 -24.87
C ILE A 495 5.07 -6.02 -24.23
N PRO A 496 5.10 -5.88 -22.89
CA PRO A 496 5.00 -4.56 -22.25
C PRO A 496 6.07 -3.56 -22.68
N PHE A 497 7.32 -4.02 -22.78
CA PHE A 497 8.48 -3.17 -23.06
C PHE A 497 9.40 -3.82 -24.10
N GLN A 498 10.00 -3.01 -24.95
CA GLN A 498 11.11 -3.39 -25.82
C GLN A 498 12.42 -2.82 -25.29
N LEU A 499 13.50 -3.60 -25.34
CA LEU A 499 14.84 -3.11 -25.02
C LEU A 499 15.42 -2.35 -26.22
N VAL A 500 15.76 -1.08 -26.02
CA VAL A 500 16.49 -0.25 -26.98
C VAL A 500 17.79 0.21 -26.31
N GLY A 501 18.89 -0.48 -26.61
CA GLY A 501 20.12 -0.38 -25.82
C GLY A 501 19.90 -0.88 -24.39
N ASP A 502 20.33 -0.10 -23.40
CA ASP A 502 20.17 -0.41 -21.97
C ASP A 502 18.86 0.13 -21.35
N LYS A 503 17.94 0.68 -22.16
CA LYS A 503 16.69 1.28 -21.68
C LYS A 503 15.48 0.51 -22.21
N GLU A 504 14.53 0.27 -21.32
CA GLU A 504 13.20 -0.24 -21.68
C GLU A 504 12.36 0.91 -22.26
N GLN A 505 11.81 0.70 -23.46
CA GLN A 505 10.80 1.56 -24.07
C GLN A 505 9.44 0.86 -24.05
N PRO A 506 8.34 1.58 -23.76
CA PRO A 506 6.99 1.00 -23.74
C PRO A 506 6.51 0.66 -25.16
N ASN A 507 5.91 -0.53 -25.30
CA ASN A 507 5.26 -0.96 -26.55
C ASN A 507 3.74 -0.73 -26.56
N ALA A 508 3.19 -0.30 -25.43
CA ALA A 508 1.78 0.03 -25.25
C ALA A 508 1.63 1.22 -24.30
N TYR A 509 0.55 1.97 -24.47
CA TYR A 509 0.26 3.18 -23.71
C TYR A 509 -1.14 3.13 -23.10
N LEU A 510 -1.29 3.69 -21.90
CA LEU A 510 -2.60 3.79 -21.27
C LEU A 510 -3.42 4.90 -21.96
N PRO A 511 -4.68 4.63 -22.35
CA PRO A 511 -5.56 5.62 -22.95
C PRO A 511 -5.92 6.70 -21.93
N THR A 512 -6.02 7.95 -22.40
CA THR A 512 -6.58 9.07 -21.65
C THR A 512 -8.05 9.29 -22.03
N ALA A 513 -8.81 10.01 -21.20
CA ALA A 513 -10.24 10.30 -21.45
C ALA A 513 -10.49 11.03 -22.79
N ALA A 514 -9.47 11.60 -23.42
CA ALA A 514 -9.52 12.29 -24.70
C ALA A 514 -9.20 11.41 -25.92
N ASP A 515 -8.74 10.17 -25.72
CA ASP A 515 -8.31 9.25 -26.79
C ASP A 515 -9.46 8.40 -27.35
N SER A 516 -10.64 8.42 -26.73
CA SER A 516 -11.84 7.68 -27.18
C SER A 516 -12.50 8.30 -28.43
N GLU A 517 -12.13 9.53 -28.80
CA GLU A 517 -12.77 10.30 -29.88
C GLU A 517 -11.91 10.52 -31.13
N ILE A 518 -10.61 10.18 -31.13
CA ILE A 518 -9.71 10.36 -32.30
C ILE A 518 -8.77 9.15 -32.46
N GLU A 519 -8.56 8.70 -33.71
CA GLU A 519 -7.54 7.71 -34.08
C GLU A 519 -6.14 8.13 -33.57
N SER A 520 -5.72 7.55 -32.44
CA SER A 520 -4.36 7.64 -31.92
C SER A 520 -3.43 6.74 -32.74
N GLU A 521 -2.25 7.26 -33.11
CA GLU A 521 -1.20 6.46 -33.77
C GLU A 521 -0.42 5.59 -32.77
N PHE A 522 -0.66 5.74 -31.46
CA PHE A 522 -0.03 4.92 -30.43
C PHE A 522 -0.75 3.57 -30.24
N PRO A 523 -0.01 2.48 -29.93
CA PRO A 523 -0.61 1.23 -29.50
C PRO A 523 -1.26 1.40 -28.12
N LEU A 524 -2.55 1.73 -28.10
CA LEU A 524 -3.29 1.95 -26.84
C LEU A 524 -3.75 0.61 -26.23
N VAL A 525 -3.63 0.49 -24.91
CA VAL A 525 -4.25 -0.60 -24.16
C VAL A 525 -5.77 -0.50 -24.30
N LYS A 526 -6.42 -1.65 -24.51
CA LYS A 526 -7.85 -1.72 -24.78
C LYS A 526 -8.68 -1.09 -23.66
N GLU A 527 -9.59 -0.19 -24.02
CA GLU A 527 -10.35 0.63 -23.06
C GLU A 527 -11.18 -0.21 -22.08
N SER A 528 -11.79 -1.31 -22.54
CA SER A 528 -12.60 -2.21 -21.70
C SER A 528 -11.83 -2.81 -20.52
N ILE A 529 -10.50 -2.90 -20.62
CA ILE A 529 -9.61 -3.38 -19.56
C ILE A 529 -9.25 -2.23 -18.61
N VAL A 530 -8.91 -1.06 -19.15
CA VAL A 530 -8.43 0.10 -18.37
C VAL A 530 -9.55 0.74 -17.53
N ARG A 531 -10.82 0.52 -17.91
CA ARG A 531 -11.99 0.92 -17.10
C ARG A 531 -12.09 0.16 -15.77
N ASP A 532 -11.51 -1.03 -15.66
CA ASP A 532 -11.44 -1.77 -14.40
C ASP A 532 -10.30 -1.23 -13.53
N GLU A 533 -10.62 -0.92 -12.27
CA GLU A 533 -9.69 -0.26 -11.35
C GLU A 533 -8.45 -1.11 -11.05
N ALA A 534 -8.64 -2.40 -10.73
CA ALA A 534 -7.53 -3.30 -10.38
C ALA A 534 -6.61 -3.55 -11.58
N ALA A 535 -7.18 -3.71 -12.78
CA ALA A 535 -6.39 -3.84 -14.01
C ALA A 535 -5.60 -2.56 -14.31
N ARG A 536 -6.21 -1.38 -14.15
CA ARG A 536 -5.56 -0.08 -14.37
C ARG A 536 -4.39 0.13 -13.41
N GLU A 537 -4.59 -0.16 -12.12
CA GLU A 537 -3.54 -0.07 -11.10
C GLU A 537 -2.35 -0.98 -11.42
N PHE A 538 -2.61 -2.24 -11.77
CA PHE A 538 -1.55 -3.17 -12.19
C PHE A 538 -0.76 -2.63 -13.38
N LEU A 539 -1.43 -2.12 -14.43
CA LEU A 539 -0.77 -1.62 -15.63
C LEU A 539 0.07 -0.36 -15.35
N GLN A 540 -0.38 0.48 -14.42
CA GLN A 540 0.38 1.63 -13.92
C GLN A 540 1.61 1.19 -13.13
N GLU A 541 1.45 0.22 -12.21
CA GLU A 541 2.57 -0.34 -11.44
C GLU A 541 3.58 -1.10 -12.30
N LEU A 542 3.11 -1.75 -13.36
CA LEU A 542 3.95 -2.39 -14.36
C LEU A 542 4.90 -1.37 -15.02
N GLY A 543 4.51 -0.09 -15.05
CA GLY A 543 5.28 1.03 -15.59
C GLY A 543 4.86 1.46 -16.99
N LEU A 544 3.64 1.12 -17.44
CA LEU A 544 3.13 1.63 -18.72
C LEU A 544 2.77 3.11 -18.57
N PRO A 545 3.35 4.01 -19.39
CA PRO A 545 3.02 5.42 -19.30
C PRO A 545 1.65 5.72 -19.92
N GLN A 546 1.05 6.84 -19.51
CA GLN A 546 0.00 7.47 -20.30
C GLN A 546 0.59 7.98 -21.62
N ALA A 547 -0.19 8.02 -22.69
CA ALA A 547 0.25 8.62 -23.94
C ALA A 547 0.63 10.09 -23.71
N ASP A 548 1.92 10.42 -23.84
CA ASP A 548 2.44 11.78 -23.65
C ASP A 548 2.28 12.60 -24.93
N LEU A 549 1.11 13.24 -25.05
CA LEU A 549 0.77 14.17 -26.11
C LEU A 549 1.80 15.29 -26.31
N VAL A 550 2.52 15.70 -25.26
CA VAL A 550 3.51 16.80 -25.33
C VAL A 550 4.76 16.34 -26.08
N SER A 551 5.30 15.17 -25.72
CA SER A 551 6.46 14.61 -26.41
C SER A 551 6.13 14.24 -27.86
N GLU A 552 4.90 13.79 -28.16
CA GLU A 552 4.47 13.58 -29.56
C GLU A 552 4.52 14.88 -30.38
N VAL A 553 3.96 15.98 -29.83
CA VAL A 553 4.01 17.29 -30.51
C VAL A 553 5.46 17.71 -30.75
N ILE A 554 6.32 17.62 -29.73
CA ILE A 554 7.71 18.08 -29.81
C ILE A 554 8.57 17.21 -30.73
N ASP A 555 8.44 15.88 -30.65
CA ASP A 555 9.37 14.95 -31.30
C ASP A 555 8.88 14.46 -32.67
N LYS A 556 7.57 14.55 -32.95
CA LYS A 556 6.96 14.03 -34.18
C LYS A 556 6.31 15.10 -35.04
N ILE A 557 5.61 16.08 -34.46
CA ILE A 557 4.85 17.08 -35.22
C ILE A 557 5.71 18.29 -35.59
N LEU A 558 6.27 18.98 -34.60
CA LEU A 558 7.03 20.22 -34.81
C LEU A 558 8.26 20.07 -35.74
N PRO A 559 9.02 18.96 -35.74
CA PRO A 559 10.14 18.78 -36.67
C PRO A 559 9.72 18.81 -38.14
N GLN A 560 8.47 18.43 -38.46
CA GLN A 560 7.95 18.44 -39.84
C GLN A 560 7.86 19.86 -40.42
N TYR A 561 7.76 20.89 -39.57
CA TYR A 561 7.76 22.30 -39.97
C TYR A 561 9.17 22.91 -40.06
N LYS A 562 10.18 22.26 -39.44
CA LYS A 562 11.59 22.71 -39.48
C LYS A 562 12.36 22.11 -40.66
N GLU A 563 12.05 20.88 -41.04
CA GLU A 563 12.71 20.20 -42.15
C GLU A 563 12.13 20.64 -43.50
N ALA A 564 12.55 21.82 -43.95
CA ALA A 564 12.41 22.24 -45.35
C ALA A 564 13.30 21.38 -46.27
N LYS A 565 12.87 20.14 -46.51
CA LYS A 565 13.34 19.26 -47.59
C LYS A 565 12.14 18.71 -48.40
N GLY A 566 11.30 19.62 -48.91
CA GLY A 566 10.33 19.31 -49.96
C GLY A 566 9.03 18.61 -49.56
N ARG A 567 8.74 18.39 -48.27
CA ARG A 567 7.42 17.93 -47.82
C ARG A 567 6.48 19.14 -47.68
N VAL A 568 5.43 19.18 -48.50
CA VAL A 568 4.34 20.17 -48.39
C VAL A 568 3.30 19.59 -47.44
N ILE A 569 3.07 20.25 -46.30
CA ILE A 569 2.01 19.87 -45.35
C ILE A 569 0.67 20.31 -45.94
N SER A 570 -0.29 19.39 -46.07
CA SER A 570 -1.61 19.74 -46.61
C SER A 570 -2.44 20.56 -45.60
N PRO A 571 -3.38 21.42 -46.04
CA PRO A 571 -4.24 22.17 -45.11
C PRO A 571 -5.03 21.29 -44.12
N LYS A 572 -5.42 20.08 -44.54
CA LYS A 572 -6.13 19.12 -43.69
C LYS A 572 -5.22 18.53 -42.62
N GLU A 573 -3.98 18.20 -42.98
CA GLU A 573 -2.96 17.69 -42.06
C GLU A 573 -2.54 18.77 -41.06
N HIS A 574 -2.33 20.00 -41.54
CA HIS A 574 -2.03 21.15 -40.70
C HIS A 574 -3.13 21.42 -39.66
N ASN A 575 -4.41 21.41 -40.07
CA ASN A 575 -5.53 21.56 -39.12
C ASN A 575 -5.51 20.49 -38.01
N ARG A 576 -5.16 19.23 -38.34
CA ARG A 576 -4.98 18.15 -37.34
C ARG A 576 -3.80 18.44 -36.40
N HIS A 577 -2.69 18.96 -36.93
CA HIS A 577 -1.56 19.37 -36.10
C HIS A 577 -1.95 20.49 -35.12
N ILE A 578 -2.69 21.50 -35.58
CA ILE A 578 -3.19 22.58 -34.71
C ILE A 578 -4.10 22.01 -33.61
N ASP A 579 -5.01 21.10 -33.92
CA ASP A 579 -5.85 20.45 -32.89
C ASP A 579 -5.03 19.71 -31.82
N LYS A 580 -4.00 18.97 -32.24
CA LYS A 580 -3.10 18.27 -31.31
C LYS A 580 -2.29 19.24 -30.45
N ILE A 581 -1.80 20.34 -31.04
CA ILE A 581 -1.05 21.39 -30.31
C ILE A 581 -1.95 22.05 -29.26
N LEU A 582 -3.19 22.41 -29.62
CA LEU A 582 -4.15 23.02 -28.69
C LEU A 582 -4.56 22.05 -27.56
N ARG A 583 -4.65 20.74 -27.85
CA ARG A 583 -4.88 19.71 -26.82
C ARG A 583 -3.69 19.55 -25.88
N ALA A 584 -2.48 19.44 -26.42
CA ALA A 584 -1.27 19.39 -25.60
C ALA A 584 -1.14 20.63 -24.71
N TRP A 585 -1.55 21.80 -25.22
CA TRP A 585 -1.65 23.03 -24.45
C TRP A 585 -2.71 22.94 -23.32
N ALA A 586 -3.89 22.40 -23.58
CA ALA A 586 -4.94 22.25 -22.58
C ALA A 586 -4.54 21.28 -21.46
N VAL A 587 -3.94 20.13 -21.80
CA VAL A 587 -3.49 19.12 -20.81
C VAL A 587 -2.35 19.64 -19.93
N THR A 588 -1.53 20.56 -20.44
CA THR A 588 -0.43 21.17 -19.68
C THR A 588 -0.84 22.41 -18.86
N SER A 589 -2.14 22.73 -18.82
CA SER A 589 -2.64 23.90 -18.07
C SER A 589 -2.81 23.68 -16.57
N GLU A 590 -2.70 22.44 -16.09
CA GLU A 590 -2.70 22.09 -14.66
C GLU A 590 -1.32 22.35 -14.00
N ASP A 591 -1.31 22.81 -12.74
CA ASP A 591 -0.09 23.23 -12.02
C ASP A 591 0.96 22.12 -11.87
N ASN A 592 0.54 20.85 -11.86
CA ASN A 592 1.42 19.69 -11.73
C ASN A 592 2.24 19.37 -13.00
N ARG A 593 1.94 19.98 -14.16
CA ARG A 593 2.63 19.76 -15.45
C ARG A 593 3.43 20.96 -15.94
N LYS A 594 3.82 21.85 -15.04
CA LYS A 594 4.64 23.04 -15.35
C LYS A 594 5.90 22.76 -16.21
N PRO A 595 6.70 21.69 -15.97
CA PRO A 595 7.87 21.40 -16.79
C PRO A 595 7.53 21.05 -18.25
N ASP A 596 6.46 20.28 -18.47
CA ASP A 596 6.01 19.90 -19.81
C ASP A 596 5.44 21.11 -20.56
N ARG A 597 4.74 22.01 -19.85
CA ARG A 597 4.30 23.30 -20.39
C ARG A 597 5.47 24.16 -20.85
N GLU A 598 6.52 24.28 -20.03
CA GLU A 598 7.71 25.05 -20.37
C GLU A 598 8.43 24.47 -21.59
N ARG A 599 8.56 23.14 -21.67
CA ARG A 599 9.11 22.45 -22.85
C ARG A 599 8.28 22.69 -24.11
N LEU A 600 6.97 22.55 -24.01
CA LEU A 600 6.04 22.76 -25.13
C LEU A 600 6.10 24.21 -25.63
N VAL A 601 6.03 25.19 -24.73
CA VAL A 601 6.11 26.62 -25.06
C VAL A 601 7.44 26.94 -25.75
N ALA A 602 8.57 26.46 -25.22
CA ALA A 602 9.88 26.68 -25.82
C ALA A 602 9.96 26.09 -27.24
N ALA A 603 9.47 24.86 -27.44
CA ALA A 603 9.46 24.22 -28.75
C ALA A 603 8.56 24.93 -29.76
N LEU A 604 7.36 25.37 -29.34
CA LEU A 604 6.41 26.09 -30.20
C LEU A 604 6.95 27.46 -30.64
N LYS A 605 7.60 28.21 -29.74
CA LYS A 605 8.20 29.52 -30.07
C LYS A 605 9.31 29.41 -31.12
N GLU A 606 10.10 28.35 -31.06
CA GLU A 606 11.23 28.14 -31.98
C GLU A 606 10.85 27.51 -33.32
N THR A 607 9.59 27.14 -33.53
CA THR A 607 9.14 26.41 -34.71
C THR A 607 8.27 27.29 -35.59
N PRO A 608 8.56 27.42 -36.91
CA PRO A 608 7.68 28.15 -37.83
C PRO A 608 6.50 27.26 -38.23
N PHE A 609 5.49 27.14 -37.38
CA PHE A 609 4.35 26.23 -37.61
C PHE A 609 3.01 26.92 -37.87
N LEU A 610 2.86 28.20 -37.51
CA LEU A 610 1.60 28.94 -37.67
C LEU A 610 1.49 29.47 -39.10
N ASN A 611 0.34 29.24 -39.75
CA ASN A 611 0.07 29.80 -41.06
C ASN A 611 -0.14 31.31 -40.96
N ALA A 612 0.56 32.07 -41.80
CA ALA A 612 0.46 33.51 -41.86
C ALA A 612 0.44 34.01 -43.31
N VAL A 613 -0.28 35.11 -43.53
CA VAL A 613 -0.41 35.80 -44.82
C VAL A 613 0.45 37.06 -44.80
N ASN A 614 1.25 37.25 -45.84
CA ASN A 614 2.05 38.46 -46.02
C ASN A 614 1.15 39.66 -46.33
N ASN A 615 1.41 40.80 -45.67
CA ASN A 615 0.59 41.99 -45.81
C ASN A 615 0.53 42.57 -47.24
N VAL A 616 1.62 42.48 -48.00
CA VAL A 616 1.71 43.10 -49.34
C VAL A 616 1.45 42.10 -50.45
N THR A 617 2.09 40.93 -50.40
CA THR A 617 2.03 39.95 -51.49
C THR A 617 0.81 39.04 -51.40
N GLY A 618 0.16 38.96 -50.23
CA GLY A 618 -0.91 38.00 -49.96
C GLY A 618 -0.46 36.53 -49.94
N SER A 619 0.85 36.26 -49.99
CA SER A 619 1.39 34.89 -49.97
C SER A 619 1.26 34.28 -48.57
N GLU A 620 0.89 33.00 -48.51
CA GLU A 620 0.86 32.21 -47.27
C GLU A 620 2.21 31.53 -47.00
N ALA A 621 2.64 31.55 -45.74
CA ALA A 621 3.81 30.82 -45.28
C ALA A 621 3.69 30.47 -43.79
N TYR A 622 4.36 29.39 -43.37
CA TYR A 622 4.48 29.07 -41.95
C TYR A 622 5.57 29.94 -41.29
N LYS A 623 5.21 30.60 -40.19
CA LYS A 623 6.06 31.56 -39.46
C LYS A 623 6.14 31.23 -37.98
N LYS A 624 7.18 31.70 -37.30
CA LYS A 624 7.28 31.57 -35.84
C LYS A 624 6.23 32.48 -35.19
N PRO A 625 5.65 32.12 -34.03
CA PRO A 625 4.68 32.98 -33.34
C PRO A 625 5.18 34.41 -33.10
N GLU A 626 6.47 34.59 -32.79
CA GLU A 626 7.05 35.92 -32.52
C GLU A 626 7.24 36.78 -33.80
N GLU A 627 7.08 36.21 -35.00
CA GLU A 627 7.18 36.90 -36.30
C GLU A 627 5.82 37.33 -36.86
N ILE A 628 4.73 37.00 -36.17
CA ILE A 628 3.35 37.17 -36.66
C ILE A 628 2.61 38.22 -35.82
N TYR A 629 1.68 38.90 -36.49
CA TYR A 629 0.71 39.82 -35.92
C TYR A 629 -0.72 39.27 -36.01
N PHE A 630 -1.56 39.62 -35.03
CA PHE A 630 -3.01 39.47 -35.17
C PHE A 630 -3.52 40.44 -36.22
N ARG A 631 -4.52 39.99 -36.99
CA ARG A 631 -5.12 40.81 -38.03
C ARG A 631 -6.11 41.79 -37.41
N SER A 632 -5.81 43.08 -37.46
CA SER A 632 -6.74 44.15 -37.09
C SER A 632 -6.68 45.30 -38.11
N PRO A 633 -7.78 46.04 -38.31
CA PRO A 633 -7.79 47.19 -39.23
C PRO A 633 -6.69 48.21 -38.92
N GLU A 634 -6.37 48.43 -37.64
CA GLU A 634 -5.36 49.39 -37.19
C GLU A 634 -3.94 48.94 -37.58
N LEU A 635 -3.62 47.65 -37.42
CA LEU A 635 -2.31 47.11 -37.79
C LEU A 635 -2.14 47.01 -39.31
N GLU A 636 -3.20 46.63 -40.04
CA GLU A 636 -3.18 46.64 -41.51
C GLU A 636 -2.92 48.05 -42.06
N LEU A 637 -3.55 49.06 -41.46
CA LEU A 637 -3.32 50.47 -41.80
C LEU A 637 -1.88 50.91 -41.50
N TYR A 638 -1.35 50.56 -40.33
CA TYR A 638 0.02 50.90 -39.93
C TYR A 638 1.07 50.25 -40.82
N PHE A 639 0.93 48.95 -41.10
CA PHE A 639 1.88 48.21 -41.93
C PHE A 639 1.65 48.36 -43.43
N GLN A 640 0.74 49.21 -43.88
CA GLN A 640 0.45 49.34 -45.32
C GLN A 640 1.72 49.65 -46.13
N GLY A 641 2.00 48.80 -47.13
CA GLY A 641 3.20 48.88 -47.96
C GLY A 641 4.46 48.24 -47.35
N TYR A 642 4.41 47.77 -46.11
CA TYR A 642 5.52 47.09 -45.43
C TYR A 642 5.51 45.59 -45.72
N GLN A 643 6.53 45.09 -46.41
CA GLN A 643 6.61 43.70 -46.87
C GLN A 643 6.93 42.69 -45.76
N ASP A 644 7.52 43.13 -44.65
CA ASP A 644 7.96 42.21 -43.59
C ASP A 644 6.87 41.91 -42.56
N ALA A 645 5.69 42.52 -42.68
CA ALA A 645 4.54 42.24 -41.82
C ALA A 645 3.77 40.97 -42.27
N TRP A 646 3.58 40.04 -41.33
CA TRP A 646 2.83 38.81 -41.53
C TRP A 646 1.65 38.73 -40.55
N PHE A 647 0.45 38.45 -41.06
CA PHE A 647 -0.76 38.33 -40.26
C PHE A 647 -1.18 36.87 -40.11
N ILE A 648 -1.62 36.48 -38.91
CA ILE A 648 -2.06 35.11 -38.64
C ILE A 648 -3.25 34.72 -39.54
N ASN A 649 -3.23 33.49 -40.06
CA ASN A 649 -4.27 32.91 -40.91
C ASN A 649 -4.78 31.59 -40.33
N GLU A 650 -4.89 31.53 -39.01
CA GLU A 650 -5.45 30.39 -38.27
C GLU A 650 -6.91 30.67 -37.90
N ASN A 651 -7.74 29.63 -37.91
CA ASN A 651 -9.18 29.75 -37.61
C ASN A 651 -9.55 29.46 -36.14
N LYS A 652 -8.57 29.12 -35.29
CA LYS A 652 -8.76 28.76 -33.88
C LYS A 652 -7.49 28.99 -33.07
N GLY A 653 -7.62 29.08 -31.75
CA GLY A 653 -6.47 29.09 -30.82
C GLY A 653 -5.93 30.46 -30.41
N GLU A 654 -6.66 31.56 -30.67
CA GLU A 654 -6.23 32.94 -30.41
C GLU A 654 -5.58 33.16 -29.03
N THR A 655 -6.20 32.65 -27.97
CA THR A 655 -5.69 32.78 -26.58
C THR A 655 -4.36 32.05 -26.34
N VAL A 656 -4.09 30.99 -27.10
CA VAL A 656 -2.81 30.26 -27.06
C VAL A 656 -1.75 31.04 -27.83
N TRP A 657 -2.10 31.57 -29.00
CA TRP A 657 -1.20 32.35 -29.85
C TRP A 657 -0.74 33.65 -29.19
N GLU A 658 -1.65 34.33 -28.48
CA GLU A 658 -1.33 35.49 -27.66
C GLU A 658 -0.29 35.14 -26.58
N LYS A 659 -0.44 34.00 -25.89
CA LYS A 659 0.54 33.51 -24.90
C LYS A 659 1.86 33.07 -25.52
N LEU A 660 1.86 32.65 -26.78
CA LEU A 660 3.07 32.41 -27.58
C LEU A 660 3.67 33.70 -28.17
N ARG A 661 3.11 34.86 -27.80
CA ARG A 661 3.56 36.22 -28.17
C ARG A 661 3.28 36.63 -29.61
N VAL A 662 2.24 36.11 -30.27
CA VAL A 662 1.71 36.77 -31.49
C VAL A 662 1.26 38.18 -31.11
N ALA A 663 1.72 39.20 -31.84
CA ALA A 663 1.57 40.60 -31.42
C ALA A 663 0.26 41.23 -31.92
N ASN A 664 -0.32 42.09 -31.10
CA ASN A 664 -1.47 42.93 -31.41
C ASN A 664 -1.11 44.43 -31.60
N ILE A 665 0.16 44.78 -31.42
CA ILE A 665 0.73 46.13 -31.65
C ILE A 665 2.10 46.00 -32.34
N PRO A 666 2.60 47.03 -33.03
CA PRO A 666 3.94 47.02 -33.61
C PRO A 666 5.01 46.73 -32.55
N ARG A 667 6.02 45.91 -32.91
CA ARG A 667 7.02 45.44 -31.94
C ARG A 667 8.16 46.43 -31.81
N PHE A 668 8.66 46.59 -30.59
CA PHE A 668 9.98 47.15 -30.35
C PHE A 668 11.03 46.04 -30.52
N LEU A 669 11.72 46.07 -31.65
CA LEU A 669 12.75 45.09 -32.01
C LEU A 669 14.12 45.61 -31.58
N GLU A 670 14.84 44.79 -30.82
CA GLU A 670 16.25 45.01 -30.50
C GLU A 670 17.12 44.82 -31.75
N PHE A 671 18.06 45.74 -31.97
CA PHE A 671 19.06 45.61 -33.02
C PHE A 671 20.38 46.26 -32.60
N ASP A 672 21.49 45.85 -33.22
CA ASP A 672 22.77 46.55 -33.06
C ASP A 672 22.85 47.70 -34.08
N PRO A 673 22.88 48.97 -33.63
CA PRO A 673 23.00 50.12 -34.52
C PRO A 673 24.36 50.24 -35.21
N GLN A 674 25.29 49.31 -35.01
CA GLN A 674 26.60 49.26 -35.65
C GLN A 674 27.39 50.58 -35.46
N LEU A 675 27.43 51.09 -34.22
CA LEU A 675 28.09 52.35 -33.90
C LEU A 675 29.55 52.37 -34.40
N SER A 676 29.90 53.41 -35.14
CA SER A 676 31.28 53.63 -35.60
C SER A 676 32.25 53.79 -34.43
N TRP A 677 33.55 53.56 -34.69
CA TRP A 677 34.58 53.71 -33.65
C TRP A 677 34.61 55.12 -33.04
N GLN A 678 34.38 56.16 -33.85
CA GLN A 678 34.32 57.55 -33.39
C GLN A 678 33.14 57.78 -32.43
N GLN A 679 31.93 57.29 -32.77
CA GLN A 679 30.75 57.38 -31.91
C GLN A 679 30.95 56.62 -30.59
N LYS A 680 31.53 55.42 -30.65
CA LYS A 680 31.88 54.64 -29.45
C LYS A 680 32.89 55.38 -28.57
N SER A 681 33.92 56.01 -29.16
CA SER A 681 34.91 56.78 -28.40
C SER A 681 34.29 58.01 -27.72
N ALA A 682 33.43 58.74 -28.43
CA ALA A 682 32.69 59.87 -27.88
C ALA A 682 31.81 59.46 -26.69
N LEU A 683 31.10 58.33 -26.80
CA LEU A 683 30.29 57.79 -25.69
C LEU A 683 31.14 57.37 -24.49
N ARG A 684 32.38 56.91 -24.69
CA ARG A 684 33.33 56.61 -23.62
C ARG A 684 33.94 57.85 -22.98
N ARG A 685 33.87 59.03 -23.61
CA ARG A 685 34.56 60.26 -23.15
C ARG A 685 36.07 60.04 -22.94
N ASP A 686 36.72 59.43 -23.92
CA ASP A 686 38.15 59.09 -23.93
C ASP A 686 38.64 58.09 -22.86
N TYR A 687 37.71 57.33 -22.24
CA TYR A 687 38.06 56.20 -21.39
C TYR A 687 38.60 55.00 -22.19
N GLY A 688 39.55 54.26 -21.61
CA GLY A 688 40.14 53.07 -22.23
C GLY A 688 39.14 51.95 -22.50
N CYS A 689 39.44 51.08 -23.47
CA CYS A 689 38.62 49.92 -23.83
C CYS A 689 39.53 48.74 -24.24
N THR A 690 39.36 47.59 -23.60
CA THR A 690 40.09 46.35 -23.94
C THR A 690 39.25 45.38 -24.76
N ARG A 691 37.94 45.37 -24.50
CA ARG A 691 36.91 44.71 -25.32
C ARG A 691 35.60 45.45 -25.17
N ASP A 692 34.78 45.43 -26.21
CA ASP A 692 33.41 45.92 -26.16
C ASP A 692 32.41 44.87 -26.67
N TRP A 693 31.14 45.15 -26.43
CA TRP A 693 30.02 44.35 -26.93
C TRP A 693 29.27 45.15 -28.02
N PRO A 694 28.53 44.46 -28.90
CA PRO A 694 27.50 45.09 -29.75
C PRO A 694 26.67 46.10 -28.95
N ALA A 695 26.40 47.26 -29.55
CA ALA A 695 25.46 48.18 -28.95
C ALA A 695 24.05 47.59 -29.08
N ASN A 696 23.15 47.95 -28.17
CA ASN A 696 21.75 47.55 -28.26
C ASN A 696 20.90 48.80 -28.40
N ASP A 697 20.06 48.86 -29.42
CA ASP A 697 19.06 49.91 -29.62
C ASP A 697 17.72 49.27 -30.01
N TYR A 698 16.64 50.05 -29.96
CA TYR A 698 15.30 49.60 -30.27
C TYR A 698 14.76 50.34 -31.50
N ARG A 699 14.19 49.58 -32.43
CA ARG A 699 13.36 50.11 -33.53
C ARG A 699 11.93 49.66 -33.36
N VAL A 700 10.96 50.48 -33.74
CA VAL A 700 9.57 50.05 -33.85
C VAL A 700 9.40 49.45 -35.23
N ASP A 701 8.97 48.20 -35.31
CA ASP A 701 8.87 47.46 -36.57
C ASP A 701 7.93 48.19 -37.55
N GLY A 702 8.38 48.45 -38.77
CA GLY A 702 7.62 49.17 -39.79
C GLY A 702 7.53 50.69 -39.64
N LEU A 703 8.14 51.30 -38.61
CA LEU A 703 7.99 52.74 -38.34
C LEU A 703 8.55 53.65 -39.44
N GLU A 704 9.72 53.34 -39.99
CA GLU A 704 10.30 54.11 -41.09
C GLU A 704 9.39 54.09 -42.32
N ASN A 705 8.88 52.91 -42.71
CA ASN A 705 7.92 52.78 -43.81
C ASN A 705 6.63 53.55 -43.53
N PHE A 706 6.15 53.54 -42.27
CA PHE A 706 4.99 54.33 -41.87
C PHE A 706 5.23 55.83 -42.07
N LEU A 707 6.36 56.35 -41.57
CA LEU A 707 6.70 57.78 -41.67
C LEU A 707 6.91 58.22 -43.12
N ASP A 708 7.62 57.43 -43.93
CA ASP A 708 7.90 57.73 -45.34
C ASP A 708 6.60 57.80 -46.17
N ASN A 709 5.63 56.95 -45.85
CA ASN A 709 4.35 56.91 -46.57
C ASN A 709 3.29 57.87 -46.03
N LEU A 710 3.43 58.40 -44.81
CA LEU A 710 2.39 59.19 -44.15
C LEU A 710 1.98 60.43 -44.97
N SER A 711 2.95 61.08 -45.61
CA SER A 711 2.72 62.27 -46.44
C SER A 711 1.93 61.99 -47.74
N ASN A 712 1.83 60.73 -48.17
CA ASN A 712 1.12 60.34 -49.41
C ASN A 712 -0.41 60.29 -49.25
N PHE A 713 -0.92 60.42 -48.03
CA PHE A 713 -2.35 60.33 -47.71
C PHE A 713 -3.00 61.71 -47.56
N ASN A 714 -4.34 61.77 -47.64
CA ASN A 714 -5.08 63.02 -47.39
C ASN A 714 -5.06 63.41 -45.89
N GLU A 715 -5.44 64.63 -45.55
CA GLU A 715 -5.35 65.15 -44.18
C GLU A 715 -6.15 64.33 -43.14
N GLU A 716 -7.33 63.83 -43.52
CA GLU A 716 -8.16 63.00 -42.64
C GLU A 716 -7.50 61.64 -42.34
N GLN A 717 -6.92 61.02 -43.37
CA GLN A 717 -6.17 59.78 -43.26
C GLN A 717 -4.85 59.97 -42.50
N GLN A 718 -4.14 61.09 -42.71
CA GLN A 718 -2.95 61.46 -41.96
C GLN A 718 -3.27 61.56 -40.48
N LYS A 719 -4.31 62.33 -40.12
CA LYS A 719 -4.78 62.46 -38.73
C LYS A 719 -5.11 61.11 -38.10
N SER A 720 -5.86 60.26 -38.81
CA SER A 720 -6.24 58.92 -38.33
C SER A 720 -5.02 58.01 -38.08
N ARG A 721 -4.06 57.98 -39.02
CA ARG A 721 -2.83 57.21 -38.91
C ARG A 721 -1.92 57.70 -37.79
N SER A 722 -1.74 59.01 -37.66
CA SER A 722 -0.96 59.62 -36.57
C SER A 722 -1.54 59.29 -35.21
N LYS A 723 -2.88 59.30 -35.10
CA LYS A 723 -3.58 58.85 -33.89
C LYS A 723 -3.31 57.38 -33.58
N GLN A 724 -3.37 56.50 -34.59
CA GLN A 724 -3.10 55.07 -34.40
C GLN A 724 -1.67 54.81 -33.92
N LEU A 725 -0.66 55.44 -34.55
CA LEU A 725 0.72 55.35 -34.09
C LEU A 725 0.87 55.83 -32.64
N TRP A 726 0.24 56.96 -32.30
CA TRP A 726 0.24 57.47 -30.93
C TRP A 726 -0.42 56.48 -29.96
N SER A 727 -1.59 55.93 -30.29
CA SER A 727 -2.27 54.92 -29.49
C SER A 727 -1.43 53.67 -29.28
N PHE A 728 -0.72 53.15 -30.30
CA PHE A 728 0.18 52.02 -30.14
C PHE A 728 1.33 52.31 -29.18
N LEU A 729 1.90 53.52 -29.20
CA LEU A 729 2.94 53.92 -28.25
C LEU A 729 2.38 53.99 -26.82
N VAL A 730 1.22 54.61 -26.64
CA VAL A 730 0.55 54.66 -25.32
C VAL A 730 0.23 53.25 -24.82
N ASP A 731 -0.35 52.41 -25.66
CA ASP A 731 -0.70 51.03 -25.30
C ASP A 731 0.51 50.16 -25.00
N PHE A 732 1.65 50.38 -25.66
CA PHE A 732 2.89 49.68 -25.34
C PHE A 732 3.40 50.06 -23.95
N PHE A 733 3.38 51.34 -23.59
CA PHE A 733 3.97 51.82 -22.34
C PHE A 733 3.01 51.84 -21.13
N LYS A 734 1.69 51.78 -21.32
CA LYS A 734 0.69 52.03 -20.24
C LYS A 734 0.90 51.22 -18.95
N ASP A 735 1.33 49.97 -19.05
CA ASP A 735 1.47 49.04 -17.91
C ASP A 735 2.93 48.88 -17.42
N MET A 736 3.87 49.66 -17.98
CA MET A 736 5.29 49.60 -17.63
C MET A 736 5.64 50.58 -16.50
N SER A 737 6.57 50.19 -15.62
CA SER A 737 7.14 51.14 -14.64
C SER A 737 7.95 52.23 -15.33
N ASP A 738 8.10 53.41 -14.72
CA ASP A 738 8.91 54.50 -15.30
C ASP A 738 10.36 54.08 -15.59
N TRP A 739 10.89 53.14 -14.80
CA TRP A 739 12.22 52.55 -15.00
C TRP A 739 12.27 51.68 -16.25
N ASP A 740 11.27 50.80 -16.44
CA ASP A 740 11.16 49.95 -17.63
C ASP A 740 10.92 50.78 -18.90
N LYS A 741 10.00 51.75 -18.83
CA LYS A 741 9.75 52.73 -19.91
C LYS A 741 11.08 53.33 -20.36
N ASN A 742 11.85 53.87 -19.41
CA ASN A 742 13.08 54.59 -19.71
C ASN A 742 14.13 53.75 -20.45
N SER A 743 14.11 52.43 -20.32
CA SER A 743 15.03 51.53 -21.03
C SER A 743 14.82 51.53 -22.55
N PHE A 744 13.58 51.69 -23.03
CA PHE A 744 13.27 51.74 -24.46
C PHE A 744 13.61 53.08 -25.12
N PHE A 745 13.77 54.16 -24.34
CA PHE A 745 14.17 55.48 -24.84
C PHE A 745 15.68 55.63 -25.00
N HIS A 746 16.47 54.64 -24.54
CA HIS A 746 17.93 54.68 -24.62
C HIS A 746 18.51 53.41 -25.24
N GLY A 747 19.32 53.60 -26.28
CA GLY A 747 20.28 52.58 -26.67
C GLY A 747 21.41 52.47 -25.64
N THR A 748 21.98 51.28 -25.50
CA THR A 748 23.04 50.97 -24.54
C THR A 748 24.31 50.52 -25.25
N TYR A 749 25.45 51.06 -24.82
CA TYR A 749 26.78 50.63 -25.24
C TYR A 749 27.57 50.16 -24.04
N LYS A 750 28.17 48.96 -24.13
CA LYS A 750 28.84 48.27 -23.02
C LYS A 750 30.29 47.99 -23.39
N TRP A 751 31.22 48.27 -22.47
CA TRP A 751 32.64 47.95 -22.66
C TRP A 751 33.34 47.55 -21.37
N PHE A 752 34.53 46.95 -21.49
CA PHE A 752 35.35 46.55 -20.35
C PHE A 752 36.71 47.27 -20.33
N TYR A 753 37.04 47.85 -19.17
CA TYR A 753 38.34 48.42 -18.87
C TYR A 753 38.55 48.45 -17.34
N TYR A 754 39.30 47.47 -16.82
CA TYR A 754 39.42 47.10 -15.39
C TYR A 754 38.10 46.69 -14.69
N SER A 755 36.97 47.23 -15.11
CA SER A 755 35.60 46.89 -14.71
C SER A 755 34.64 47.04 -15.91
N LYS A 756 33.37 46.63 -15.74
CA LYS A 756 32.32 46.81 -16.76
C LYS A 756 31.78 48.24 -16.71
N HIS A 757 31.71 48.89 -17.87
CA HIS A 757 31.21 50.25 -18.05
C HIS A 757 30.05 50.27 -19.07
N TYR A 758 29.18 51.27 -18.94
CA TYR A 758 27.97 51.44 -19.75
C TYR A 758 27.80 52.91 -20.13
N ALA A 759 27.34 53.17 -21.36
CA ALA A 759 26.92 54.48 -21.82
C ALA A 759 25.55 54.37 -22.49
N TYR A 760 24.74 55.41 -22.35
CA TYR A 760 23.40 55.49 -22.91
C TYR A 760 23.37 56.56 -24.01
N PHE A 761 22.57 56.33 -25.04
CA PHE A 761 22.30 57.29 -26.11
C PHE A 761 20.82 57.25 -26.50
N ASN A 762 20.27 58.32 -27.09
CA ASN A 762 18.85 58.33 -27.47
C ASN A 762 18.54 57.20 -28.46
N ALA A 763 17.47 56.46 -28.19
CA ALA A 763 17.03 55.35 -29.01
C ALA A 763 16.67 55.78 -30.45
N HIS A 764 16.84 54.88 -31.41
CA HIS A 764 16.61 55.13 -32.83
C HIS A 764 15.18 55.58 -33.14
N TRP A 765 14.17 54.84 -32.66
CA TRP A 765 12.75 55.19 -32.88
C TRP A 765 12.40 56.58 -32.33
N LEU A 766 12.98 56.97 -31.19
CA LEU A 766 12.76 58.28 -30.57
C LEU A 766 13.30 59.40 -31.46
N LYS A 767 14.51 59.24 -31.99
CA LYS A 767 15.10 60.22 -32.92
C LYS A 767 14.28 60.36 -34.19
N LEU A 768 13.71 59.26 -34.71
CA LEU A 768 12.85 59.30 -35.89
C LEU A 768 11.58 60.13 -35.64
N LEU A 769 10.89 59.89 -34.53
CA LEU A 769 9.66 60.64 -34.20
C LEU A 769 9.92 62.11 -33.83
N GLN A 770 11.08 62.42 -33.24
CA GLN A 770 11.50 63.80 -32.97
C GLN A 770 11.92 64.55 -34.25
N GLY A 771 12.57 63.84 -35.17
CA GLY A 771 13.16 64.42 -36.38
C GLY A 771 12.18 64.64 -37.53
N ASN A 772 11.10 63.85 -37.61
CA ASN A 772 10.16 63.83 -38.72
C ASN A 772 8.79 64.44 -38.35
N PRO A 773 8.10 65.11 -39.29
CA PRO A 773 6.74 65.60 -39.07
C PRO A 773 5.74 64.45 -39.19
N TRP A 774 4.99 64.19 -38.13
CA TRP A 774 4.01 63.09 -38.09
C TRP A 774 2.77 63.40 -37.25
N LEU A 775 2.73 64.54 -36.56
CA LEU A 775 1.59 64.96 -35.77
C LEU A 775 0.72 65.95 -36.56
N PRO A 776 -0.62 65.88 -36.45
CA PRO A 776 -1.49 66.83 -37.14
C PRO A 776 -1.36 68.24 -36.55
N SER A 777 -1.15 69.25 -37.41
CA SER A 777 -1.07 70.66 -37.02
C SER A 777 -2.45 71.34 -37.06
N PRO A 778 -2.78 72.26 -36.13
CA PRO A 778 -3.98 73.09 -36.20
C PRO A 778 -4.06 73.97 -37.47
N ALA A 779 -2.91 74.27 -38.09
CA ALA A 779 -2.81 75.06 -39.30
C ALA A 779 -2.93 74.24 -40.61
N GLY A 780 -3.17 72.93 -40.49
CA GLY A 780 -3.13 71.97 -41.61
C GLY A 780 -1.74 71.35 -41.80
N GLY A 781 -1.71 70.13 -42.34
CA GLY A 781 -0.48 69.35 -42.55
C GLY A 781 0.10 68.71 -41.27
N LEU A 782 1.34 68.21 -41.39
CA LEU A 782 2.07 67.49 -40.34
C LEU A 782 3.19 68.34 -39.74
N CYS A 783 3.37 68.26 -38.42
CA CYS A 783 4.44 68.93 -37.68
C CYS A 783 5.23 67.97 -36.79
N LYS A 784 6.37 68.44 -36.29
CA LYS A 784 7.21 67.72 -35.33
C LYS A 784 6.71 67.94 -33.90
N PRO A 785 6.99 67.02 -32.95
CA PRO A 785 6.65 67.22 -31.54
C PRO A 785 7.11 68.59 -30.99
N ALA A 786 8.34 69.02 -31.31
CA ALA A 786 8.89 70.29 -30.82
C ALA A 786 8.16 71.55 -31.32
N GLU A 787 7.28 71.44 -32.31
CA GLU A 787 6.58 72.55 -32.96
C GLU A 787 5.15 72.75 -32.44
N ILE A 788 4.63 71.82 -31.62
CA ILE A 788 3.23 71.76 -31.17
C ILE A 788 3.13 71.49 -29.66
N THR A 789 2.14 72.09 -28.98
CA THR A 789 1.80 71.70 -27.61
C THR A 789 0.79 70.55 -27.65
N PHE A 790 0.79 69.64 -26.65
CA PHE A 790 -0.11 68.47 -26.71
C PHE A 790 -1.60 68.87 -26.81
N ASP A 791 -2.01 69.96 -26.15
CA ASP A 791 -3.40 70.44 -26.15
C ASP A 791 -3.86 70.98 -27.50
N GLN A 792 -2.94 71.19 -28.46
CA GLN A 792 -3.24 71.57 -29.83
C GLN A 792 -3.56 70.35 -30.72
N LEU A 793 -3.31 69.12 -30.25
CA LEU A 793 -3.70 67.92 -30.96
C LEU A 793 -5.22 67.70 -30.88
N PRO A 794 -5.81 66.97 -31.85
CA PRO A 794 -7.22 66.58 -31.79
C PRO A 794 -7.55 65.86 -30.47
N PRO A 795 -8.74 66.10 -29.88
CA PRO A 795 -9.14 65.55 -28.56
C PRO A 795 -9.23 64.02 -28.52
N GLU A 796 -9.13 63.37 -29.67
CA GLU A 796 -9.13 61.93 -29.85
C GLU A 796 -7.79 61.27 -29.48
N PHE A 797 -6.71 62.04 -29.28
CA PHE A 797 -5.39 61.53 -28.89
C PHE A 797 -5.35 61.30 -27.37
N PRO A 798 -5.11 60.07 -26.88
CA PRO A 798 -5.00 59.80 -25.44
C PRO A 798 -3.80 60.52 -24.82
N ARG A 799 -3.97 61.24 -23.71
CA ARG A 799 -2.86 61.95 -23.05
C ARG A 799 -1.94 60.99 -22.28
N ASP A 800 -0.63 61.06 -22.53
CA ASP A 800 0.42 60.38 -21.75
C ASP A 800 1.59 61.35 -21.51
N ASP A 801 1.68 61.90 -20.30
CA ASP A 801 2.65 62.96 -19.95
C ASP A 801 4.12 62.50 -20.04
N TYR A 802 4.37 61.19 -19.86
CA TYR A 802 5.71 60.63 -19.98
C TYR A 802 6.19 60.67 -21.43
N LEU A 803 5.34 60.21 -22.36
CA LEU A 803 5.60 60.24 -23.79
C LEU A 803 5.71 61.67 -24.31
N ILE A 804 4.81 62.56 -23.89
CA ILE A 804 4.83 64.00 -24.25
C ILE A 804 6.19 64.61 -23.91
N LYS A 805 6.67 64.37 -22.68
CA LYS A 805 7.96 64.88 -22.22
C LYS A 805 9.14 64.27 -22.98
N LYS A 806 9.15 62.95 -23.19
CA LYS A 806 10.28 62.26 -23.85
C LYS A 806 10.36 62.54 -25.34
N LEU A 807 9.23 62.64 -26.03
CA LEU A 807 9.15 63.02 -27.45
C LEU A 807 9.49 64.49 -27.68
N GLY A 808 9.58 65.30 -26.61
CA GLY A 808 10.03 66.68 -26.70
C GLY A 808 8.96 67.60 -27.29
N PHE A 809 7.71 67.44 -26.89
CA PHE A 809 6.65 68.39 -27.21
C PHE A 809 7.00 69.81 -26.74
N LYS A 810 6.45 70.83 -27.42
CA LYS A 810 6.59 72.21 -26.97
C LYS A 810 5.97 72.36 -25.57
N PRO A 811 6.71 72.85 -24.55
CA PRO A 811 6.19 72.98 -23.19
C PRO A 811 5.08 74.04 -23.12
N ASP A 812 4.06 73.80 -22.29
CA ASP A 812 3.06 74.81 -21.94
C ASP A 812 3.66 75.76 -20.90
N GLU A 813 3.89 77.02 -21.28
CA GLU A 813 4.48 78.06 -20.43
C GLU A 813 3.69 78.29 -19.12
N GLY A 814 2.39 77.95 -19.11
CA GLY A 814 1.53 78.03 -17.92
C GLY A 814 1.63 76.84 -16.97
N GLU A 815 2.21 75.71 -17.37
CA GLU A 815 2.32 74.49 -16.57
C GLU A 815 3.62 74.47 -15.75
N GLU A 816 4.72 75.04 -16.24
CA GLU A 816 5.99 75.17 -15.49
C GLU A 816 5.85 76.04 -14.23
N ILE A 817 5.09 77.13 -14.27
CA ILE A 817 4.85 78.01 -13.10
C ILE A 817 3.97 77.28 -12.07
N ARG A 818 2.96 76.51 -12.53
CA ARG A 818 2.09 75.69 -11.68
C ARG A 818 2.82 74.51 -11.05
N GLU A 819 3.67 73.81 -11.80
CA GLU A 819 4.49 72.71 -11.30
C GLU A 819 5.52 73.22 -10.28
N LEU A 820 6.13 74.39 -10.53
CA LEU A 820 7.07 75.01 -9.61
C LEU A 820 6.35 75.48 -8.34
N ALA A 821 5.15 76.04 -8.45
CA ALA A 821 4.28 76.41 -7.33
C ALA A 821 3.87 75.20 -6.49
N GLN A 822 3.44 74.11 -7.13
CA GLN A 822 3.08 72.88 -6.43
C GLN A 822 4.27 72.16 -5.80
N LYS A 823 5.40 72.03 -6.51
CA LYS A 823 6.61 71.37 -5.97
C LYS A 823 7.24 72.15 -4.82
N THR A 824 7.18 73.48 -4.86
CA THR A 824 7.77 74.33 -3.81
C THR A 824 6.76 74.73 -2.73
N GLY A 825 5.46 74.50 -2.95
CA GLY A 825 4.38 74.92 -2.05
C GLY A 825 4.15 76.44 -2.02
N VAL A 826 4.76 77.19 -2.94
CA VAL A 826 4.72 78.65 -2.98
C VAL A 826 3.62 79.11 -3.95
N PRO A 827 2.70 80.00 -3.54
CA PRO A 827 1.66 80.55 -4.42
C PRO A 827 2.25 81.17 -5.69
N GLU A 828 1.57 80.97 -6.84
CA GLU A 828 2.09 81.37 -8.17
C GLU A 828 2.44 82.85 -8.27
N ASP A 829 1.68 83.71 -7.59
CA ASP A 829 1.88 85.16 -7.50
C ASP A 829 3.21 85.53 -6.82
N ILE A 830 3.70 84.70 -5.88
CA ILE A 830 4.99 84.90 -5.22
C ILE A 830 6.17 84.42 -6.10
N LEU A 831 5.98 83.38 -6.91
CA LEU A 831 7.01 82.91 -7.85
C LEU A 831 7.27 83.91 -8.99
N VAL A 832 6.23 84.63 -9.41
CA VAL A 832 6.36 85.74 -10.36
C VAL A 832 7.18 86.90 -9.75
N ILE A 833 7.03 87.17 -8.45
CA ILE A 833 7.81 88.19 -7.72
C ILE A 833 9.28 87.76 -7.56
N LEU A 834 9.56 86.49 -7.26
CA LEU A 834 10.93 85.94 -7.14
C LEU A 834 11.71 85.99 -8.46
N LYS A 835 11.03 85.85 -9.60
CA LYS A 835 11.63 86.04 -10.93
C LYS A 835 12.07 87.49 -11.18
N SER A 836 11.51 88.45 -10.44
CA SER A 836 11.80 89.88 -10.56
C SER A 836 12.77 90.45 -9.50
N ARG A 837 13.09 89.70 -8.42
CA ARG A 837 14.07 90.06 -7.37
C ARG A 837 14.84 88.84 -6.81
N PRO A 838 15.88 88.36 -7.51
CA PRO A 838 16.62 87.14 -7.16
C PRO A 838 17.43 87.21 -5.85
N GLU A 839 17.72 88.42 -5.36
CA GLU A 839 18.58 88.69 -4.19
C GLU A 839 18.01 88.20 -2.84
N LEU A 840 16.70 87.91 -2.76
CA LEU A 840 16.05 87.42 -1.53
C LEU A 840 16.15 85.89 -1.33
N MET A 841 16.73 85.16 -2.29
CA MET A 841 16.82 83.68 -2.29
C MET A 841 17.74 83.04 -1.22
N PRO A 842 18.86 83.64 -0.79
CA PRO A 842 19.74 83.03 0.21
C PRO A 842 19.13 82.97 1.62
N GLU A 843 18.24 83.90 1.98
CA GLU A 843 17.58 83.96 3.30
C GLU A 843 16.43 82.96 3.42
N LEU A 844 15.66 82.73 2.34
CA LEU A 844 14.56 81.74 2.31
C LEU A 844 15.06 80.29 2.31
N ARG A 845 16.20 79.99 1.68
CA ARG A 845 16.81 78.63 1.71
C ARG A 845 17.34 78.23 3.08
N ARG A 846 17.64 79.18 3.96
CA ARG A 846 18.18 78.91 5.30
C ARG A 846 17.11 78.55 6.33
N LEU A 847 15.82 78.80 6.00
CA LEU A 847 14.67 78.58 6.88
C LEU A 847 13.90 77.28 6.61
N ALA A 848 14.25 76.50 5.58
CA ALA A 848 13.42 75.38 5.11
C ALA A 848 14.14 74.00 5.01
N SER A 849 15.17 73.73 5.82
CA SER A 849 15.78 72.39 5.89
C SER A 849 16.03 71.96 7.33
N GLN A 850 15.07 71.27 7.95
CA GLN A 850 15.26 70.54 9.22
C GLN A 850 15.51 69.04 8.93
N PRO A 851 16.43 68.38 9.64
CA PRO A 851 16.73 66.97 9.44
C PRO A 851 15.66 66.05 10.05
N ILE A 852 15.48 64.86 9.47
CA ILE A 852 14.49 63.87 9.91
C ILE A 852 14.92 63.25 11.25
N PHE A 853 14.05 63.31 12.26
CA PHE A 853 14.30 62.73 13.57
C PHE A 853 14.09 61.20 13.56
N PRO A 854 15.00 60.38 14.11
CA PRO A 854 14.92 58.93 14.05
C PRO A 854 13.71 58.34 14.81
N SER A 855 13.12 57.26 14.27
CA SER A 855 12.12 56.43 14.95
C SER A 855 12.68 55.01 15.20
N ARG A 856 12.60 54.54 16.45
CA ARG A 856 13.01 53.18 16.86
C ARG A 856 11.95 52.61 17.81
N SER A 857 11.38 51.46 17.49
CA SER A 857 10.40 50.72 18.31
C SER A 857 10.92 49.30 18.60
N SER A 858 10.49 48.69 19.72
CA SER A 858 10.78 47.30 20.06
C SER A 858 9.72 46.34 19.54
N ALA A 859 10.11 45.09 19.25
CA ALA A 859 9.19 43.97 19.01
C ALA A 859 8.48 43.55 20.32
N GLU A 860 7.22 43.12 20.20
CA GLU A 860 6.36 42.68 21.32
C GLU A 860 7.01 41.50 22.09
N GLY A 861 7.03 41.55 23.42
CA GLY A 861 7.61 40.51 24.30
C GLY A 861 9.07 40.73 24.73
N SER A 862 9.69 41.88 24.43
CA SER A 862 11.06 42.24 24.84
C SER A 862 11.18 42.95 26.20
N GLU A 863 10.06 43.24 26.87
CA GLU A 863 10.01 44.01 28.12
C GLU A 863 10.35 43.15 29.36
N GLU A 864 9.93 41.88 29.42
CA GLU A 864 10.24 40.96 30.53
C GLU A 864 11.75 40.65 30.62
N ARG A 865 12.42 40.43 29.48
CA ARG A 865 13.90 40.24 29.43
C ARG A 865 14.68 41.49 29.82
N TYR A 866 14.11 42.68 29.64
CA TYR A 866 14.75 43.92 30.05
C TYR A 866 14.68 44.11 31.58
N TRP A 867 13.58 43.70 32.22
CA TRP A 867 13.44 43.73 33.68
C TRP A 867 14.48 42.87 34.41
N GLU A 868 14.74 41.65 33.94
CA GLU A 868 15.80 40.78 34.47
C GLU A 868 17.18 41.45 34.35
N GLY A 869 17.43 42.19 33.25
CA GLY A 869 18.67 42.93 33.03
C GLY A 869 18.89 44.10 33.99
N ILE A 870 17.83 44.82 34.38
CA ILE A 870 17.93 45.93 35.36
C ILE A 870 18.25 45.40 36.76
N GLU A 871 17.74 44.24 37.16
CA GLU A 871 18.05 43.66 38.49
C GLU A 871 19.52 43.27 38.66
N HIS A 872 20.19 42.92 37.56
CA HIS A 872 21.61 42.52 37.55
C HIS A 872 22.55 43.67 37.16
N ALA A 873 22.04 44.89 36.97
CA ALA A 873 22.84 46.04 36.56
C ALA A 873 23.79 46.49 37.70
N PRO A 874 25.08 46.79 37.40
CA PRO A 874 26.05 47.10 38.43
C PRO A 874 25.72 48.44 39.14
N PRO A 875 25.85 48.51 40.47
CA PRO A 875 25.55 49.72 41.22
C PRO A 875 26.56 50.85 40.92
N VAL A 876 26.10 52.09 41.05
CA VAL A 876 26.90 53.30 40.87
C VAL A 876 27.85 53.48 42.07
N GLU A 877 29.14 53.24 41.86
CA GLU A 877 30.19 53.28 42.89
C GLU A 877 31.13 54.49 42.71
N PHE A 878 31.39 55.19 43.82
CA PHE A 878 32.31 56.34 43.90
C PHE A 878 33.54 56.00 44.74
N ASN A 879 34.72 56.42 44.28
CA ASN A 879 35.95 56.35 45.05
C ASN A 879 36.32 57.75 45.58
N GLN A 880 36.54 57.87 46.89
CA GLN A 880 36.87 59.12 47.57
C GLN A 880 38.37 59.38 47.55
N ARG A 881 38.81 60.27 46.65
CA ARG A 881 40.01 61.11 46.86
C ARG A 881 39.58 62.58 46.67
N VAL A 882 40.52 63.55 46.63
CA VAL A 882 40.33 65.02 46.70
C VAL A 882 39.22 65.63 45.79
N ARG A 883 38.62 64.83 44.91
CA ARG A 883 37.25 64.96 44.37
C ARG A 883 36.62 63.56 44.23
N ASN A 884 35.32 63.39 44.50
CA ASN A 884 34.61 62.11 44.30
C ASN A 884 34.66 61.72 42.81
N ILE A 885 35.32 60.60 42.50
CA ILE A 885 35.41 60.07 41.12
C ILE A 885 34.58 58.79 41.06
N ARG A 886 33.58 58.77 40.17
CA ARG A 886 32.76 57.59 39.88
C ARG A 886 33.60 56.57 39.10
N ILE A 887 33.82 55.40 39.67
CA ILE A 887 34.67 54.35 39.08
C ILE A 887 33.86 53.28 38.32
N SER A 888 32.54 53.20 38.56
CA SER A 888 31.66 52.23 37.90
C SER A 888 31.34 52.55 36.42
N ARG A 889 31.62 53.76 35.94
CA ARG A 889 31.20 54.24 34.61
C ARG A 889 31.77 53.43 33.43
N GLY A 890 32.91 52.76 33.61
CA GLY A 890 33.53 51.93 32.57
C GLY A 890 32.81 50.61 32.28
N LYS A 891 31.72 50.29 32.98
CA LYS A 891 30.94 49.05 32.81
C LYS A 891 29.81 49.17 31.76
N ILE A 892 29.56 50.37 31.23
CA ILE A 892 28.54 50.67 30.21
C ILE A 892 29.14 51.51 29.08
N ASP A 893 28.55 51.46 27.87
CA ASP A 893 28.94 52.35 26.75
C ASP A 893 27.75 53.17 26.21
N PRO A 894 27.40 54.29 26.88
CA PRO A 894 26.29 55.13 26.47
C PRO A 894 26.48 55.77 25.09
N GLN A 895 27.73 55.98 24.63
CA GLN A 895 27.95 56.66 23.35
C GLN A 895 27.53 55.77 22.18
N THR A 896 27.92 54.50 22.20
CA THR A 896 27.58 53.55 21.14
C THR A 896 26.07 53.30 21.08
N TRP A 897 25.44 53.12 22.25
CA TRP A 897 23.99 52.94 22.32
C TRP A 897 23.22 54.15 21.79
N LEU A 898 23.57 55.36 22.23
CA LEU A 898 22.90 56.58 21.78
C LEU A 898 23.08 56.85 20.28
N ARG A 899 24.24 56.49 19.69
CA ARG A 899 24.42 56.56 18.23
C ARG A 899 23.42 55.67 17.48
N SER A 900 23.21 54.45 17.96
CA SER A 900 22.25 53.52 17.35
C SER A 900 20.82 54.07 17.38
N GLN A 901 20.47 54.81 18.43
CA GLN A 901 19.13 55.36 18.60
C GLN A 901 18.92 56.63 17.78
N TYR A 902 19.91 57.53 17.75
CA TYR A 902 19.72 58.89 17.25
C TYR A 902 20.41 59.20 15.92
N THR A 903 20.87 58.17 15.20
CA THR A 903 21.28 58.29 13.79
C THR A 903 20.10 57.90 12.91
N ASN A 904 19.71 58.80 11.99
CA ASN A 904 18.58 58.59 11.08
C ASN A 904 18.97 57.68 9.89
N GLN A 905 18.06 57.46 8.95
CA GLN A 905 18.31 56.60 7.78
C GLN A 905 19.37 57.17 6.83
N ASP A 906 19.59 58.48 6.86
CA ASP A 906 20.59 59.19 6.05
C ASP A 906 21.98 59.21 6.70
N ASP A 907 22.19 58.38 7.73
CA ASP A 907 23.42 58.30 8.53
C ASP A 907 23.78 59.62 9.23
N GLU A 908 22.79 60.48 9.48
CA GLU A 908 22.93 61.74 10.22
C GLU A 908 22.52 61.56 11.68
N MET A 909 23.41 61.91 12.60
CA MET A 909 23.08 61.87 14.03
C MET A 909 22.38 63.17 14.44
N VAL A 910 21.21 63.08 15.06
CA VAL A 910 20.36 64.23 15.41
C VAL A 910 20.39 64.53 16.91
N CYS A 911 20.52 65.80 17.28
CA CYS A 911 20.48 66.26 18.67
C CYS A 911 19.07 66.21 19.24
N GLN A 912 18.90 65.60 20.42
CA GLN A 912 17.57 65.44 21.04
C GLN A 912 16.90 66.76 21.44
N LEU A 913 17.67 67.83 21.67
CA LEU A 913 17.14 69.11 22.15
C LEU A 913 16.92 70.12 21.02
N CYS A 914 17.89 70.36 20.12
CA CYS A 914 17.69 71.32 19.02
C CYS A 914 17.15 70.68 17.73
N LYS A 915 17.05 69.34 17.69
CA LYS A 915 16.57 68.56 16.54
C LYS A 915 17.34 68.83 15.24
N GLN A 916 18.57 69.33 15.35
CA GLN A 916 19.50 69.52 14.24
C GLN A 916 20.54 68.40 14.20
N VAL A 917 21.15 68.18 13.04
CA VAL A 917 22.27 67.26 12.87
C VAL A 917 23.44 67.68 13.77
N MET A 918 24.14 66.71 14.35
CA MET A 918 25.31 66.96 15.17
C MET A 918 26.36 67.74 14.38
N PRO A 919 27.03 68.73 15.00
CA PRO A 919 27.71 69.79 14.26
C PRO A 919 28.95 69.34 13.48
N PHE A 920 29.57 68.21 13.86
CA PHE A 920 30.74 67.67 13.16
C PHE A 920 30.98 66.19 13.47
N LYS A 921 31.73 65.51 12.60
CA LYS A 921 32.27 64.14 12.78
C LYS A 921 33.70 64.18 13.32
N LYS A 922 34.07 63.22 14.16
CA LYS A 922 35.45 62.99 14.61
C LYS A 922 36.26 62.33 13.47
N LEU A 923 37.58 62.24 13.63
CA LEU A 923 38.50 61.63 12.65
C LEU A 923 38.20 60.16 12.34
N ASP A 924 37.50 59.46 13.23
CA ASP A 924 37.04 58.07 13.05
C ASP A 924 35.74 57.96 12.22
N GLY A 925 35.23 59.07 11.69
CA GLY A 925 34.02 59.14 10.87
C GLY A 925 32.71 59.23 11.67
N ASN A 926 32.77 59.16 13.00
CA ASN A 926 31.59 59.16 13.87
C ASN A 926 31.22 60.58 14.36
N TYR A 927 29.93 60.93 14.47
CA TYR A 927 29.51 62.26 14.98
C TYR A 927 30.01 62.56 16.40
N TYR A 928 30.41 63.80 16.68
CA TYR A 928 30.71 64.25 18.03
C TYR A 928 29.44 64.72 18.75
N PHE A 929 29.19 64.19 19.94
CA PHE A 929 28.12 64.64 20.84
C PHE A 929 28.52 64.41 22.30
N GLU A 930 27.81 65.08 23.21
CA GLU A 930 27.96 64.87 24.66
C GLU A 930 26.83 64.00 25.20
N ALA A 931 27.22 62.89 25.84
CA ALA A 931 26.31 62.04 26.61
C ALA A 931 26.11 62.64 28.02
N VAL A 932 24.90 63.14 28.32
CA VAL A 932 24.58 63.82 29.59
C VAL A 932 23.47 63.07 30.33
N GLU A 933 23.65 62.79 31.63
CA GLU A 933 22.59 62.13 32.41
C GLU A 933 21.34 63.00 32.49
N ILE A 934 20.18 62.42 32.17
CA ILE A 934 18.90 63.12 32.18
C ILE A 934 18.48 63.46 33.62
N ILE A 935 18.53 62.49 34.53
CA ILE A 935 18.16 62.62 35.94
C ILE A 935 19.30 62.07 36.80
N LYS A 936 19.67 62.79 37.87
CA LYS A 936 20.64 62.32 38.87
C LYS A 936 19.92 61.54 39.97
N GLY A 937 20.53 60.46 40.45
CA GLY A 937 20.01 59.65 41.56
C GLY A 937 19.65 58.20 41.19
N ILE A 938 19.78 57.83 39.91
CA ILE A 938 19.63 56.45 39.45
C ILE A 938 20.79 55.60 39.97
N LYS A 939 20.47 54.59 40.79
CA LYS A 939 21.45 53.78 41.54
C LYS A 939 22.21 52.77 40.68
N GLU A 940 21.64 52.36 39.55
CA GLU A 940 22.20 51.39 38.61
C GLU A 940 22.90 52.08 37.42
N GLU A 941 23.97 51.47 36.89
CA GLU A 941 24.59 51.88 35.62
C GLU A 941 23.81 51.36 34.42
N LEU A 942 23.13 52.27 33.70
CA LEU A 942 22.31 51.99 32.52
C LEU A 942 22.60 53.03 31.43
N GLU A 943 22.66 52.62 30.16
CA GLU A 943 22.88 53.50 29.01
C GLU A 943 21.70 54.46 28.79
N GLU A 944 20.47 54.02 29.04
CA GLU A 944 19.23 54.74 28.75
C GLU A 944 18.99 55.96 29.65
N LYS A 945 19.82 56.20 30.67
CA LYS A 945 19.72 57.43 31.49
C LYS A 945 20.47 58.62 30.88
N TYR A 946 21.10 58.45 29.72
CA TYR A 946 21.89 59.49 29.06
C TYR A 946 21.16 60.09 27.85
N LEU A 947 21.38 61.38 27.60
CA LEU A 947 20.93 62.12 26.42
C LEU A 947 22.07 62.32 25.44
N ALA A 948 21.78 62.24 24.14
CA ALA A 948 22.66 62.64 23.06
C ALA A 948 22.44 64.11 22.68
N LEU A 949 23.30 64.99 23.16
CA LEU A 949 23.20 66.43 22.93
C LEU A 949 24.42 66.98 22.19
N CYS A 950 24.22 67.96 21.31
CA CYS A 950 25.34 68.71 20.76
C CYS A 950 26.04 69.52 21.88
N PRO A 951 27.30 69.97 21.69
CA PRO A 951 28.07 70.62 22.76
C PRO A 951 27.37 71.83 23.40
N VAL A 952 26.66 72.62 22.57
CA VAL A 952 25.91 73.81 23.03
C VAL A 952 24.68 73.40 23.85
N CYS A 953 23.86 72.49 23.34
CA CYS A 953 22.68 71.98 24.06
C CYS A 953 23.05 71.26 25.36
N ALA A 954 24.16 70.52 25.35
CA ALA A 954 24.69 69.85 26.53
C ALA A 954 25.10 70.85 27.62
N ALA A 955 25.75 71.96 27.24
CA ALA A 955 26.10 73.03 28.17
C ALA A 955 24.84 73.71 28.75
N LYS A 956 23.85 74.06 27.91
CA LYS A 956 22.56 74.61 28.36
C LYS A 956 21.85 73.67 29.34
N TYR A 957 21.75 72.38 28.99
CA TYR A 957 21.10 71.38 29.85
C TYR A 957 21.84 71.17 31.17
N LYS A 958 23.19 71.09 31.15
CA LYS A 958 23.99 70.97 32.38
C LYS A 958 23.82 72.17 33.31
N TYR A 959 23.63 73.37 32.77
CA TYR A 959 23.34 74.56 33.56
C TYR A 959 21.94 74.50 34.19
N TYR A 960 20.93 74.14 33.39
CA TYR A 960 19.54 73.94 33.84
C TYR A 960 19.42 72.94 35.01
N VAL A 961 20.21 71.86 34.98
CA VAL A 961 20.24 70.84 36.04
C VAL A 961 21.14 71.25 37.24
N LYS A 962 22.02 72.25 37.10
CA LYS A 962 22.94 72.73 38.17
C LYS A 962 22.45 73.98 38.91
N GLY A 963 21.45 74.71 38.42
CA GLY A 963 21.01 76.01 38.96
C GLY A 963 20.74 76.00 40.47
N ALA A 964 21.29 76.99 41.18
CA ALA A 964 21.52 77.00 42.63
C ALA A 964 20.28 76.94 43.55
N GLN A 965 19.05 77.01 43.03
CA GLN A 965 17.81 76.75 43.80
C GLN A 965 16.73 75.94 43.04
N GLY A 966 16.99 75.49 41.81
CA GLY A 966 15.98 74.82 40.96
C GLY A 966 16.40 73.46 40.39
N GLY A 967 17.69 73.10 40.40
CA GLY A 967 18.18 71.91 39.69
C GLY A 967 17.57 70.58 40.15
N ARG A 968 17.24 70.42 41.45
CA ARG A 968 16.54 69.23 41.97
C ARG A 968 15.05 69.21 41.60
N ASN A 969 14.37 70.36 41.64
CA ASN A 969 12.95 70.44 41.27
C ASN A 969 12.77 70.18 39.77
N ASN A 970 13.65 70.74 38.93
CA ASN A 970 13.62 70.53 37.48
C ASN A 970 13.80 69.04 37.09
N MET A 971 14.71 68.32 37.77
CA MET A 971 14.88 66.88 37.53
C MET A 971 13.68 66.07 38.02
N ASN A 972 13.03 66.48 39.11
CA ASN A 972 11.81 65.83 39.60
C ASN A 972 10.62 66.10 38.68
N GLU A 973 10.51 67.29 38.09
CA GLU A 973 9.50 67.61 37.07
C GLU A 973 9.68 66.77 35.80
N ILE A 974 10.92 66.61 35.32
CA ILE A 974 11.21 65.69 34.21
C ILE A 974 10.82 64.25 34.58
N LYS A 975 11.17 63.78 35.79
CA LYS A 975 10.80 62.44 36.25
C LYS A 975 9.28 62.26 36.32
N PHE A 976 8.56 63.26 36.83
CA PHE A 976 7.10 63.26 36.89
C PHE A 976 6.49 63.22 35.49
N TYR A 977 7.00 64.02 34.55
CA TYR A 977 6.51 64.04 33.17
C TYR A 977 6.70 62.69 32.47
N ILE A 978 7.82 62.00 32.71
CA ILE A 978 8.08 60.66 32.17
C ILE A 978 7.09 59.63 32.71
N LEU A 979 6.71 59.72 33.99
CA LEU A 979 5.78 58.79 34.62
C LEU A 979 4.33 59.02 34.17
N GLU A 980 3.90 60.28 34.09
CA GLU A 980 2.50 60.66 33.88
C GLU A 980 2.12 60.86 32.41
N ASN A 981 3.09 60.96 31.49
CA ASN A 981 2.83 61.17 30.07
C ASN A 981 3.44 60.07 29.20
N ASP A 982 2.86 59.86 28.02
CA ASP A 982 3.37 58.93 26.99
C ASP A 982 3.92 59.67 25.75
N ALA A 983 3.97 61.00 25.82
CA ALA A 983 4.53 61.84 24.77
C ALA A 983 6.05 61.62 24.65
N LEU A 984 6.53 61.34 23.44
CA LEU A 984 7.97 61.16 23.14
C LEU A 984 8.78 62.47 23.20
N GLU A 985 8.17 63.56 23.66
CA GLU A 985 8.79 64.86 23.82
C GLU A 985 8.53 65.39 25.23
N ILE A 986 9.60 65.76 25.93
CA ILE A 986 9.54 66.28 27.30
C ILE A 986 9.85 67.78 27.28
N PRO A 987 8.95 68.66 27.76
CA PRO A 987 9.22 70.08 27.84
C PRO A 987 10.27 70.39 28.92
N VAL A 988 11.21 71.28 28.59
CA VAL A 988 12.24 71.82 29.48
C VAL A 988 12.37 73.33 29.27
N LYS A 989 12.43 74.10 30.36
CA LYS A 989 12.49 75.56 30.31
C LYS A 989 13.91 76.06 30.52
N LEU A 990 14.59 76.39 29.43
CA LEU A 990 16.01 76.81 29.46
C LEU A 990 16.10 78.33 29.41
N GLU A 991 16.28 78.96 30.58
CA GLU A 991 16.47 80.40 30.91
C GLU A 991 15.53 81.44 30.30
N ASN A 992 15.01 81.31 29.07
CA ASN A 992 13.93 82.12 28.47
C ASN A 992 13.24 81.44 27.26
N GLU A 993 13.52 80.18 26.95
CA GLU A 993 12.91 79.42 25.83
C GLU A 993 12.28 78.12 26.37
N GLU A 994 11.03 77.82 25.95
CA GLU A 994 10.42 76.50 26.15
C GLU A 994 10.88 75.58 25.02
N GLU A 995 11.74 74.62 25.39
CA GLU A 995 12.30 73.64 24.48
C GLU A 995 11.78 72.25 24.81
N THR A 996 11.78 71.33 23.86
CA THR A 996 11.44 69.92 24.11
C THR A 996 12.64 69.01 23.95
N ILE A 997 12.78 68.00 24.80
CA ILE A 997 13.71 66.88 24.58
C ILE A 997 12.94 65.79 23.87
N LYS A 998 13.34 65.46 22.64
CA LYS A 998 12.68 64.43 21.82
C LYS A 998 13.36 63.07 21.95
N PHE A 999 12.56 62.01 21.99
CA PHE A 999 13.01 60.63 22.19
C PHE A 999 12.54 59.71 21.06
N THR A 1000 13.30 58.62 20.86
CA THR A 1000 12.77 57.46 20.12
C THR A 1000 11.82 56.70 21.04
N GLN A 1001 10.87 55.97 20.45
CA GLN A 1001 9.86 55.23 21.22
C GLN A 1001 10.49 54.19 22.16
N LEU A 1002 11.54 53.51 21.69
CA LEU A 1002 12.30 52.54 22.49
C LEU A 1002 13.02 53.19 23.69
N HIS A 1003 13.70 54.31 23.47
CA HIS A 1003 14.43 55.00 24.55
C HIS A 1003 13.45 55.54 25.61
N TYR A 1004 12.34 56.15 25.18
CA TYR A 1004 11.34 56.69 26.11
C TYR A 1004 10.69 55.61 26.98
N LYS A 1005 10.27 54.49 26.37
CA LYS A 1005 9.68 53.35 27.10
C LYS A 1005 10.62 52.81 28.18
N ARG A 1006 11.89 52.58 27.84
CA ARG A 1006 12.89 52.08 28.81
C ARG A 1006 13.16 53.06 29.93
N LEU A 1007 13.28 54.35 29.61
CA LEU A 1007 13.47 55.39 30.60
C LEU A 1007 12.27 55.50 31.57
N LYS A 1008 11.04 55.29 31.07
CA LYS A 1008 9.82 55.24 31.89
C LYS A 1008 9.84 54.06 32.86
N LEU A 1009 10.22 52.86 32.40
CA LEU A 1009 10.39 51.67 33.25
C LEU A 1009 11.43 51.91 34.36
N ILE A 1010 12.58 52.52 34.03
CA ILE A 1010 13.62 52.88 35.01
C ILE A 1010 13.08 53.86 36.06
N CYS A 1011 12.32 54.88 35.63
CA CYS A 1011 11.74 55.85 36.56
C CYS A 1011 10.64 55.26 37.45
N GLN A 1012 9.94 54.20 37.01
CA GLN A 1012 8.94 53.48 37.82
C GLN A 1012 9.58 52.61 38.90
N LYS A 1013 10.77 52.05 38.65
CA LYS A 1013 11.49 51.17 39.59
C LYS A 1013 12.13 51.92 40.77
N GLN A 1014 12.40 53.22 40.62
CA GLN A 1014 13.15 54.05 41.57
C GLN A 1014 12.32 55.15 42.19
#